data_AF-A0A2E5FVJ7-F1
#
_entry.id   AF-A0A2E5FVJ7-F1
#
_cell.length_a   1.000
_cell.length_b   1.000
_cell.length_c   1.000
_cell.angle_alpha   90.00
_cell.angle_beta   90.00
_cell.angle_gamma   90.00
#
_symmetry.space_group_name_H-M   'P 1'
#
loop_
_entity.id
_entity.type
_entity.pdbx_description
1 polymer ?
#
loop_
_entity_poly.entity_id
_entity_poly.type
_entity_poly.pdbx_seq_one_letter_code
_entity_poly.pdbx_strand_id
1 'polypeptide(L)'
;MPQTTRDFWLAFLETFEKGKLDAAFEAGWQDMLAANAPELPGVLRHIAAHLGVTPRQLRKMAPRRRARWLLPKLPDIRLLMEYVTDAYYLRRRGRSVSRFLDLLGKPHDERNVVAKNISLPAADDVFAAVERCMVEARSVRAIYRYLALQSALVMDWQHRARGAIAHIEACHPNLATSFDDDYSVPVEPSEAEQRQQTIADLEAALATAIAADQYGTGVVDTATRLLAEAPSHAEAACALGRCRAGNQKTCEVAGAATTCIARDWLLMAYLVETQAGAPAVVFDARAQAHRKHLLDIAGRGEAPAGWAADQLLAPLWRAGHGDVVVRLVQTVFSALGQSNRRAVLDWVDDGSSTDPIIHRGLLDALVVHVETVKGAPIGELGLAAGRRLARRLNREGHYAVAARRYRVLQRYDKSDSLRLETVLNDLEADAVDTVVGMILAGDASSWRARLAGVEKPLCRLARIDDPALAGPAAYLLAVYGWLAMNRARPPRRVAARLAEALRHSAGGSSTSLWAAHACYLHRLAAFQRRRCGGPGLPPLDCHRLGPLVGRLSGTHWRALFRAADRADTAHATVLAQWLIEQSVDLPIRPGLHRVYLEHSPAIREHWTRRATACDIKPAQAVLVECRLVEAHQATDEIEAARAALDRLERWAERPAPAATIAAWLDAGAELRPAWSRRSILWFRLRLARYCHDRASLPAILTRLFYTIRDTDRFGAGELIALARDWELADVADRLAAALPPDTAEQNTDDAPVASAAPVSIVFVGGNEVQARRDDAARDRLLAEDPGITATFHHVGWDAHWARRLPQLLATCNNADAVVLMPYIRTHFGRAVRAGLERPWIACPGTGTDAMVRSIRHAGRVARRRHGNAG
;
A
#
# COMPACT_ATOMS: atom_id res chain seq x y z
N MET A 1 -15.93 -12.93 -19.55
CA MET A 1 -16.36 -13.79 -18.43
C MET A 1 -15.26 -13.87 -17.38
N PRO A 2 -15.60 -14.00 -16.09
CA PRO A 2 -14.61 -14.18 -15.03
C PRO A 2 -13.81 -15.47 -15.26
N GLN A 3 -12.48 -15.42 -15.11
CA GLN A 3 -11.59 -16.57 -15.38
C GLN A 3 -11.60 -17.60 -14.24
N THR A 4 -12.05 -17.20 -13.05
CA THR A 4 -12.14 -18.07 -11.87
C THR A 4 -13.48 -17.90 -11.15
N THR A 5 -13.90 -18.92 -10.39
CA THR A 5 -15.06 -18.86 -9.50
C THR A 5 -14.97 -17.67 -8.53
N ARG A 6 -13.76 -17.34 -8.07
CA ARG A 6 -13.48 -16.18 -7.21
C ARG A 6 -13.79 -14.86 -7.90
N ASP A 7 -13.35 -14.69 -9.15
CA ASP A 7 -13.58 -13.45 -9.91
C ASP A 7 -15.06 -13.25 -10.22
N PHE A 8 -15.79 -14.35 -10.46
CA PHE A 8 -17.25 -14.31 -10.58
C PHE A 8 -17.89 -13.76 -9.31
N TRP A 9 -17.50 -14.28 -8.14
CA TRP A 9 -18.04 -13.83 -6.86
C TRP A 9 -17.66 -12.38 -6.52
N LEU A 10 -16.47 -11.92 -6.89
CA LEU A 10 -16.08 -10.53 -6.70
C LEU A 10 -16.92 -9.59 -7.56
N ALA A 11 -17.02 -9.86 -8.87
CA ALA A 11 -17.88 -9.09 -9.76
C ALA A 11 -19.36 -9.15 -9.34
N PHE A 12 -19.81 -10.30 -8.83
CA PHE A 12 -21.15 -10.47 -8.29
C PHE A 12 -21.39 -9.62 -7.04
N LEU A 13 -20.46 -9.56 -6.09
CA LEU A 13 -20.58 -8.73 -4.89
C LEU A 13 -20.63 -7.22 -5.20
N GLU A 14 -20.01 -6.79 -6.30
CA GLU A 14 -20.06 -5.40 -6.78
C GLU A 14 -21.47 -4.98 -7.26
N THR A 15 -22.32 -5.95 -7.64
CA THR A 15 -23.72 -5.68 -8.04
C THR A 15 -24.65 -5.31 -6.87
N PHE A 16 -24.17 -5.44 -5.63
CA PHE A 16 -24.98 -5.17 -4.45
C PHE A 16 -24.89 -3.69 -4.07
N GLU A 17 -26.05 -3.05 -3.89
CA GLU A 17 -26.09 -1.82 -3.11
C GLU A 17 -25.54 -2.08 -1.69
N LYS A 18 -24.56 -1.27 -1.28
CA LYS A 18 -23.81 -1.41 -0.02
C LYS A 18 -24.70 -1.60 1.22
N GLY A 19 -25.88 -0.96 1.27
CA GLY A 19 -26.83 -1.08 2.37
C GLY A 19 -27.63 -2.39 2.38
N LYS A 20 -27.87 -3.01 1.23
CA LYS A 20 -28.65 -4.25 1.10
C LYS A 20 -27.78 -5.49 1.37
N LEU A 21 -26.48 -5.41 1.13
CA LEU A 21 -25.52 -6.52 1.35
C LEU A 21 -25.36 -6.86 2.84
N ASP A 22 -25.29 -5.87 3.73
CA ASP A 22 -25.17 -6.10 5.17
C ASP A 22 -26.39 -6.85 5.75
N ALA A 23 -27.59 -6.52 5.28
CA ALA A 23 -28.83 -7.17 5.71
C ALA A 23 -28.90 -8.63 5.23
N ALA A 24 -28.52 -8.88 3.98
CA ALA A 24 -28.47 -10.25 3.46
C ALA A 24 -27.36 -11.08 4.11
N PHE A 25 -26.22 -10.47 4.40
CA PHE A 25 -25.14 -11.12 5.14
C PHE A 25 -25.62 -11.64 6.49
N GLU A 26 -26.31 -10.79 7.25
CA GLU A 26 -26.81 -11.20 8.57
C GLU A 26 -27.87 -12.29 8.46
N ALA A 27 -28.82 -12.16 7.54
CA ALA A 27 -29.83 -13.18 7.30
C ALA A 27 -29.20 -14.53 6.92
N GLY A 28 -28.27 -14.53 5.96
CA GLY A 28 -27.57 -15.75 5.54
C GLY A 28 -26.71 -16.35 6.66
N TRP A 29 -26.08 -15.51 7.47
CA TRP A 29 -25.33 -16.00 8.64
C TRP A 29 -26.24 -16.74 9.64
N GLN A 30 -27.43 -16.21 9.93
CA GLN A 30 -28.38 -16.88 10.84
C GLN A 30 -28.89 -18.20 10.27
N ASP A 31 -29.20 -18.22 8.97
CA ASP A 31 -29.64 -19.43 8.28
C ASP A 31 -28.57 -20.53 8.30
N MET A 32 -27.31 -20.14 8.07
CA MET A 32 -26.17 -21.06 8.14
C MET A 32 -26.03 -21.69 9.52
N LEU A 33 -26.26 -20.91 10.58
CA LEU A 33 -26.22 -21.42 11.95
C LEU A 33 -27.42 -22.33 12.27
N ALA A 34 -28.60 -22.02 11.73
CA ALA A 34 -29.82 -22.79 11.95
C ALA A 34 -29.83 -24.13 11.20
N ALA A 35 -29.17 -24.21 10.04
CA ALA A 35 -29.17 -25.38 9.18
C ALA A 35 -28.46 -26.61 9.78
N ASN A 36 -27.71 -26.46 10.88
CA ASN A 36 -26.99 -27.55 11.56
C ASN A 36 -26.15 -28.43 10.60
N ALA A 37 -25.60 -27.84 9.53
CA ALA A 37 -24.82 -28.60 8.56
C ALA A 37 -23.61 -29.27 9.23
N PRO A 38 -23.28 -30.54 8.90
CA PRO A 38 -22.20 -31.28 9.56
C PRO A 38 -20.83 -30.61 9.39
N GLU A 39 -20.64 -29.81 8.34
CA GLU A 39 -19.41 -29.06 8.06
C GLU A 39 -19.27 -27.76 8.86
N LEU A 40 -20.38 -27.27 9.44
CA LEU A 40 -20.44 -25.98 10.12
C LEU A 40 -19.39 -25.80 11.23
N PRO A 41 -19.11 -26.80 12.10
CA PRO A 41 -18.06 -26.68 13.10
C PRO A 41 -16.65 -26.54 12.49
N GLY A 42 -16.39 -27.17 11.34
CA GLY A 42 -15.13 -27.03 10.60
C GLY A 42 -14.97 -25.63 10.03
N VAL A 43 -16.00 -25.13 9.34
CA VAL A 43 -16.03 -23.79 8.75
C VAL A 43 -15.87 -22.71 9.81
N LEU A 44 -16.60 -22.80 10.93
CA LEU A 44 -16.48 -21.83 12.02
C LEU A 44 -15.08 -21.84 12.66
N ARG A 45 -14.43 -23.01 12.80
CA ARG A 45 -13.03 -23.09 13.27
C ARG A 45 -12.06 -22.45 12.30
N HIS A 46 -12.23 -22.69 11.00
CA HIS A 46 -11.40 -22.10 9.97
C HIS A 46 -11.50 -20.56 9.96
N ILE A 47 -12.73 -20.03 9.97
CA ILE A 47 -12.97 -18.58 10.02
C ILE A 47 -12.39 -17.99 11.31
N ALA A 48 -12.65 -18.63 12.45
CA ALA A 48 -12.18 -18.15 13.75
C ALA A 48 -10.65 -18.09 13.82
N ALA A 49 -9.96 -19.13 13.32
CA ALA A 49 -8.50 -19.17 13.24
C ALA A 49 -7.95 -18.04 12.37
N HIS A 50 -8.56 -17.77 11.20
CA HIS A 50 -8.14 -16.69 10.32
C HIS A 50 -8.30 -15.30 10.96
N LEU A 51 -9.35 -15.12 11.77
CA LEU A 51 -9.63 -13.87 12.47
C LEU A 51 -8.90 -13.73 13.81
N GLY A 52 -8.16 -14.76 14.26
CA GLY A 52 -7.51 -14.76 15.57
C GLY A 52 -8.49 -14.72 16.74
N VAL A 53 -9.70 -15.27 16.56
CA VAL A 53 -10.74 -15.35 17.60
C VAL A 53 -11.13 -16.80 17.84
N THR A 54 -11.80 -17.08 18.95
CA THR A 54 -12.41 -18.41 19.19
C THR A 54 -13.74 -18.54 18.42
N PRO A 55 -14.18 -19.76 18.04
CA PRO A 55 -15.50 -19.96 17.42
C PRO A 55 -16.66 -19.41 18.27
N ARG A 56 -16.51 -19.44 19.61
CA ARG A 56 -17.47 -18.85 20.55
C ARG A 56 -17.53 -17.33 20.43
N GLN A 57 -16.38 -16.66 20.34
CA GLN A 57 -16.31 -15.21 20.14
C GLN A 57 -16.87 -14.80 18.77
N LEU A 58 -16.59 -15.58 17.71
CA LEU A 58 -17.13 -15.34 16.38
C LEU A 58 -18.68 -15.36 16.37
N ARG A 59 -19.28 -16.34 17.05
CA ARG A 59 -20.74 -16.41 17.22
C ARG A 59 -21.31 -15.22 18.00
N LYS A 60 -20.63 -14.78 19.06
CA LYS A 60 -21.05 -13.63 19.90
C LYS A 60 -20.74 -12.26 19.28
N MET A 61 -20.00 -12.21 18.18
CA MET A 61 -19.62 -10.95 17.53
C MET A 61 -20.87 -10.21 17.03
N ALA A 62 -20.94 -8.89 17.24
CA ALA A 62 -22.05 -8.08 16.77
C ALA A 62 -22.20 -8.18 15.22
N PRO A 63 -23.43 -8.28 14.68
CA PRO A 63 -23.72 -8.42 13.25
C PRO A 63 -22.90 -7.51 12.33
N ARG A 64 -22.94 -6.19 12.59
CA ARG A 64 -22.20 -5.19 11.80
C ARG A 64 -20.69 -5.42 11.81
N ARG A 65 -20.14 -5.81 12.96
CA ARG A 65 -18.71 -6.10 13.09
C ARG A 65 -18.36 -7.37 12.32
N ARG A 66 -19.22 -8.40 12.39
CA ARG A 66 -19.06 -9.65 11.66
C ARG A 66 -19.10 -9.44 10.15
N ALA A 67 -20.11 -8.72 9.64
CA ALA A 67 -20.25 -8.38 8.22
C ALA A 67 -19.03 -7.62 7.71
N ARG A 68 -18.59 -6.57 8.42
CA ARG A 68 -17.40 -5.79 8.05
C ARG A 68 -16.13 -6.62 7.90
N TRP A 69 -15.99 -7.69 8.69
CA TRP A 69 -14.79 -8.53 8.70
C TRP A 69 -14.87 -9.68 7.69
N LEU A 70 -16.07 -10.23 7.48
CA LEU A 70 -16.27 -11.42 6.65
C LEU A 70 -16.71 -11.12 5.21
N LEU A 71 -17.38 -10.00 4.93
CA LEU A 71 -17.79 -9.65 3.56
C LEU A 71 -16.61 -9.61 2.57
N PRO A 72 -15.43 -9.01 2.88
CA PRO A 72 -14.29 -9.03 1.96
C PRO A 72 -13.68 -10.43 1.75
N LYS A 73 -14.07 -11.40 2.58
CA LYS A 73 -13.58 -12.78 2.59
C LYS A 73 -14.64 -13.78 2.12
N LEU A 74 -15.84 -13.30 1.81
CA LEU A 74 -16.96 -14.16 1.46
C LEU A 74 -16.65 -15.11 0.28
N PRO A 75 -15.91 -14.69 -0.78
CA PRO A 75 -15.53 -15.61 -1.87
C PRO A 75 -14.67 -16.81 -1.41
N ASP A 76 -13.96 -16.67 -0.28
CA ASP A 76 -13.11 -17.71 0.28
C ASP A 76 -13.88 -18.62 1.27
N ILE A 77 -15.15 -18.33 1.57
CA ILE A 77 -15.99 -19.04 2.54
C ILE A 77 -17.26 -19.54 1.84
N ARG A 78 -17.12 -20.57 1.00
CA ARG A 78 -18.18 -21.10 0.12
C ARG A 78 -19.50 -21.34 0.85
N LEU A 79 -19.47 -22.03 2.00
CA LEU A 79 -20.67 -22.34 2.77
C LEU A 79 -21.43 -21.07 3.18
N LEU A 80 -20.72 -20.03 3.65
CA LEU A 80 -21.36 -18.77 4.05
C LEU A 80 -21.87 -18.00 2.82
N MET A 81 -21.12 -18.02 1.72
CA MET A 81 -21.53 -17.38 0.46
C MET A 81 -22.88 -17.92 -0.03
N GLU A 82 -23.08 -19.24 0.01
CA GLU A 82 -24.35 -19.89 -0.35
C GLU A 82 -25.53 -19.27 0.42
N TYR A 83 -25.45 -19.22 1.75
CA TYR A 83 -26.54 -18.66 2.57
C TYR A 83 -26.73 -17.15 2.40
N VAL A 84 -25.66 -16.37 2.25
CA VAL A 84 -25.76 -14.91 2.04
C VAL A 84 -26.39 -14.59 0.68
N THR A 85 -26.02 -15.36 -0.32
CA THR A 85 -26.58 -15.28 -1.67
C THR A 85 -28.05 -15.65 -1.68
N ASP A 86 -28.41 -16.75 -1.01
CA ASP A 86 -29.79 -17.19 -0.84
C ASP A 86 -30.62 -16.12 -0.12
N ALA A 87 -30.09 -15.56 0.97
CA ALA A 87 -30.77 -14.52 1.73
C ALA A 87 -31.01 -13.22 0.93
N TYR A 88 -30.13 -12.88 0.00
CA TYR A 88 -30.30 -11.69 -0.85
C TYR A 88 -31.23 -11.94 -2.04
N TYR A 89 -30.99 -13.00 -2.80
CA TYR A 89 -31.60 -13.22 -4.12
C TYR A 89 -32.78 -14.17 -4.11
N LEU A 90 -32.86 -15.15 -3.20
CA LEU A 90 -34.02 -16.05 -3.14
C LEU A 90 -35.17 -15.37 -2.38
N ARG A 91 -34.89 -14.77 -1.22
CA ARG A 91 -35.92 -14.15 -0.36
C ARG A 91 -36.57 -12.87 -0.93
N ARG A 92 -36.12 -12.34 -2.06
CA ARG A 92 -36.61 -11.08 -2.66
C ARG A 92 -37.21 -11.23 -4.06
N ARG A 93 -37.59 -12.44 -4.47
CA ARG A 93 -38.05 -12.69 -5.85
C ARG A 93 -39.39 -12.04 -6.16
N GLY A 94 -39.40 -11.29 -7.24
CA GLY A 94 -40.64 -10.81 -7.88
C GLY A 94 -41.35 -11.92 -8.64
N ARG A 95 -42.60 -11.65 -9.04
CA ARG A 95 -43.54 -12.58 -9.68
C ARG A 95 -42.95 -13.37 -10.87
N SER A 96 -41.96 -12.82 -11.58
CA SER A 96 -41.30 -13.45 -12.72
C SER A 96 -40.57 -14.75 -12.38
N VAL A 97 -39.88 -14.82 -11.23
CA VAL A 97 -39.12 -16.03 -10.87
C VAL A 97 -40.04 -17.10 -10.27
N SER A 98 -41.07 -16.71 -9.52
CA SER A 98 -42.14 -17.63 -9.09
C SER A 98 -42.79 -18.29 -10.29
N ARG A 99 -43.19 -17.48 -11.28
CA ARG A 99 -43.81 -17.97 -12.51
C ARG A 99 -42.89 -18.91 -13.29
N PHE A 100 -41.61 -18.59 -13.37
CA PHE A 100 -40.61 -19.48 -13.99
C PHE A 100 -40.55 -20.83 -13.28
N LEU A 101 -40.57 -20.86 -11.94
CA LEU A 101 -40.58 -22.09 -11.15
C LEU A 101 -41.89 -22.87 -11.27
N ASP A 102 -43.03 -22.18 -11.36
CA ASP A 102 -44.34 -22.79 -11.65
C ASP A 102 -44.33 -23.51 -13.00
N LEU A 103 -43.77 -22.87 -14.03
CA LEU A 103 -43.66 -23.44 -15.37
C LEU A 103 -42.74 -24.68 -15.40
N LEU A 104 -41.76 -24.74 -14.50
CA LEU A 104 -40.92 -25.93 -14.31
C LEU A 104 -41.57 -27.02 -13.44
N GLY A 105 -42.78 -26.78 -12.92
CA GLY A 105 -43.46 -27.70 -12.00
C GLY A 105 -42.67 -27.95 -10.71
N LYS A 106 -41.82 -27.01 -10.27
CA LYS A 106 -40.98 -27.19 -9.09
C LYS A 106 -41.67 -26.60 -7.87
N PRO A 107 -42.02 -27.43 -6.86
CA PRO A 107 -42.58 -26.90 -5.63
C PRO A 107 -41.55 -26.00 -4.95
N HIS A 108 -41.99 -24.80 -4.63
CA HIS A 108 -41.21 -23.78 -3.96
C HIS A 108 -42.06 -23.17 -2.84
N ASP A 109 -41.40 -22.71 -1.77
CA ASP A 109 -42.10 -22.05 -0.68
C ASP A 109 -42.53 -20.62 -1.08
N GLU A 110 -43.22 -19.91 -0.18
CA GLU A 110 -43.61 -18.49 -0.35
C GLU A 110 -42.41 -17.56 -0.57
N ARG A 111 -41.18 -18.04 -0.33
CA ARG A 111 -39.91 -17.34 -0.55
C ARG A 111 -39.21 -17.80 -1.84
N ASN A 112 -39.89 -18.59 -2.68
CA ASN A 112 -39.39 -19.14 -3.93
C ASN A 112 -38.12 -20.00 -3.78
N VAL A 113 -37.95 -20.63 -2.62
CA VAL A 113 -36.88 -21.59 -2.35
C VAL A 113 -37.34 -22.97 -2.78
N VAL A 114 -36.58 -23.59 -3.70
CA VAL A 114 -36.77 -24.98 -4.12
C VAL A 114 -35.99 -25.86 -3.14
N ALA A 115 -36.64 -26.87 -2.57
CA ALA A 115 -35.97 -27.80 -1.65
C ALA A 115 -34.80 -28.54 -2.34
N LYS A 116 -33.68 -28.68 -1.64
CA LYS A 116 -32.41 -29.23 -2.19
C LYS A 116 -32.52 -30.69 -2.67
N ASN A 117 -33.57 -31.41 -2.28
CA ASN A 117 -33.82 -32.80 -2.64
C ASN A 117 -34.68 -32.97 -3.91
N ILE A 118 -35.11 -31.89 -4.55
CA ILE A 118 -35.92 -31.96 -5.77
C ILE A 118 -35.00 -32.22 -6.96
N SER A 119 -35.36 -33.22 -7.77
CA SER A 119 -34.62 -33.56 -9.00
C SER A 119 -34.53 -32.35 -9.93
N LEU A 120 -33.37 -32.18 -10.57
CA LEU A 120 -33.16 -31.07 -11.49
C LEU A 120 -34.03 -31.22 -12.74
N PRO A 121 -34.65 -30.16 -13.26
CA PRO A 121 -35.41 -30.20 -14.52
C PRO A 121 -34.50 -30.58 -15.71
N ALA A 122 -35.08 -31.10 -16.80
CA ALA A 122 -34.31 -31.32 -18.03
C ALA A 122 -33.92 -29.97 -18.64
N ALA A 123 -32.84 -29.93 -19.43
CA ALA A 123 -32.39 -28.68 -20.07
C ALA A 123 -33.48 -28.09 -20.99
N ASP A 124 -34.22 -28.96 -21.67
CA ASP A 124 -35.32 -28.57 -22.57
C ASP A 124 -36.48 -27.94 -21.79
N ASP A 125 -36.78 -28.43 -20.58
CA ASP A 125 -37.82 -27.84 -19.71
C ASP A 125 -37.41 -26.44 -19.24
N VAL A 126 -36.12 -26.27 -18.89
CA VAL A 126 -35.55 -24.96 -18.51
C VAL A 126 -35.66 -23.98 -19.66
N PHE A 127 -35.33 -24.42 -20.87
CA PHE A 127 -35.42 -23.60 -22.07
C PHE A 127 -36.87 -23.20 -22.38
N ALA A 128 -37.79 -24.18 -22.41
CA ALA A 128 -39.21 -23.93 -22.67
C ALA A 128 -39.86 -23.01 -21.63
N ALA A 129 -39.47 -23.11 -20.35
CA ALA A 129 -39.94 -22.21 -19.30
C ALA A 129 -39.42 -20.78 -19.48
N VAL A 130 -38.17 -20.60 -19.94
CA VAL A 130 -37.62 -19.27 -20.27
C VAL A 130 -38.38 -18.65 -21.44
N GLU A 131 -38.57 -19.38 -22.54
CA GLU A 131 -39.31 -18.89 -23.71
C GLU A 131 -40.73 -18.47 -23.33
N ARG A 132 -41.44 -19.30 -22.54
CA ARG A 132 -42.77 -18.96 -22.04
C ARG A 132 -42.77 -17.71 -21.16
N CYS A 133 -41.77 -17.53 -20.29
CA CYS A 133 -41.65 -16.30 -19.52
C CYS A 133 -41.36 -15.07 -20.40
N MET A 134 -40.59 -15.22 -21.48
CA MET A 134 -40.34 -14.14 -22.45
C MET A 134 -41.63 -13.76 -23.18
N VAL A 135 -42.43 -14.75 -23.60
CA VAL A 135 -43.75 -14.55 -24.22
C VAL A 135 -44.74 -13.88 -23.24
N GLU A 136 -44.71 -14.24 -21.96
CA GLU A 136 -45.52 -13.60 -20.91
C GLU A 136 -45.03 -12.19 -20.49
N ALA A 137 -44.07 -11.61 -21.22
CA ALA A 137 -43.45 -10.32 -20.93
C ALA A 137 -42.91 -10.22 -19.48
N ARG A 138 -42.39 -11.32 -18.94
CA ARG A 138 -41.74 -11.34 -17.62
C ARG A 138 -40.32 -10.79 -17.73
N SER A 139 -39.79 -10.30 -16.61
CA SER A 139 -38.41 -9.79 -16.55
C SER A 139 -37.40 -10.89 -16.85
N VAL A 140 -36.94 -10.95 -18.10
CA VAL A 140 -35.93 -11.89 -18.61
C VAL A 140 -34.63 -11.78 -17.82
N ARG A 141 -34.29 -10.55 -17.40
CA ARG A 141 -33.16 -10.25 -16.52
C ARG A 141 -33.24 -10.94 -15.16
N ALA A 142 -34.42 -10.98 -14.55
CA ALA A 142 -34.61 -11.64 -13.26
C ALA A 142 -34.42 -13.16 -13.36
N ILE A 143 -34.85 -13.75 -14.48
CA ILE A 143 -34.70 -15.19 -14.77
C ILE A 143 -33.24 -15.50 -15.10
N TYR A 144 -32.59 -14.69 -15.93
CA TYR A 144 -31.15 -14.80 -16.22
C TYR A 144 -30.30 -14.77 -14.94
N ARG A 145 -30.55 -13.79 -14.05
CA ARG A 145 -29.87 -13.70 -12.75
C ARG A 145 -30.09 -14.95 -11.90
N TYR A 146 -31.30 -15.51 -11.90
CA TYR A 146 -31.58 -16.76 -11.20
C TYR A 146 -30.77 -17.94 -11.75
N LEU A 147 -30.79 -18.13 -13.07
CA LEU A 147 -30.12 -19.24 -13.74
C LEU A 147 -28.60 -19.16 -13.58
N ALA A 148 -28.02 -17.98 -13.78
CA ALA A 148 -26.58 -17.74 -13.60
C ALA A 148 -26.12 -18.05 -12.16
N LEU A 149 -26.93 -17.64 -11.18
CA LEU A 149 -26.63 -17.86 -9.76
C LEU A 149 -26.70 -19.35 -9.37
N GLN A 150 -27.76 -20.06 -9.79
CA GLN A 150 -27.88 -21.49 -9.52
C GLN A 150 -26.78 -22.30 -10.20
N SER A 151 -26.40 -21.90 -11.42
CA SER A 151 -25.30 -22.53 -12.17
C SER A 151 -23.94 -22.36 -11.49
N ALA A 152 -23.73 -21.27 -10.75
CA ALA A 152 -22.49 -21.03 -10.00
C ALA A 152 -22.45 -21.76 -8.65
N LEU A 153 -23.61 -22.00 -8.03
CA LEU A 153 -23.73 -22.64 -6.71
C LEU A 153 -23.79 -24.17 -6.80
N VAL A 154 -24.50 -24.71 -7.80
CA VAL A 154 -24.75 -26.15 -7.97
C VAL A 154 -24.11 -26.62 -9.28
N MET A 155 -23.04 -27.42 -9.20
CA MET A 155 -22.29 -27.90 -10.37
C MET A 155 -23.19 -28.61 -11.41
N ASP A 156 -24.19 -29.36 -10.96
CA ASP A 156 -25.13 -30.06 -11.85
C ASP A 156 -26.09 -29.11 -12.59
N TRP A 157 -26.37 -27.92 -12.05
CA TRP A 157 -27.10 -26.87 -12.78
C TRP A 157 -26.28 -26.27 -13.92
N GLN A 158 -24.96 -26.21 -13.76
CA GLN A 158 -24.06 -25.56 -14.73
C GLN A 158 -24.13 -26.20 -16.12
N HIS A 159 -24.38 -27.51 -16.22
CA HIS A 159 -24.56 -28.17 -17.51
C HIS A 159 -25.97 -27.96 -18.10
N ARG A 160 -27.00 -27.90 -17.25
CA ARG A 160 -28.40 -27.87 -17.69
C ARG A 160 -28.92 -26.48 -18.02
N ALA A 161 -28.47 -25.45 -17.30
CA ALA A 161 -28.89 -24.07 -17.52
C ALA A 161 -28.06 -23.34 -18.59
N ARG A 162 -26.94 -23.93 -19.05
CA ARG A 162 -26.02 -23.29 -20.00
C ARG A 162 -26.69 -22.93 -21.33
N GLY A 163 -27.51 -23.83 -21.88
CA GLY A 163 -28.23 -23.58 -23.13
C GLY A 163 -29.23 -22.42 -23.01
N ALA A 164 -30.00 -22.39 -21.91
CA ALA A 164 -30.95 -21.32 -21.63
C ALA A 164 -30.27 -19.97 -21.37
N ILE A 165 -29.15 -19.96 -20.63
CA ILE A 165 -28.33 -18.75 -20.41
C ILE A 165 -27.81 -18.20 -21.75
N ALA A 166 -27.19 -19.04 -22.56
CA ALA A 166 -26.64 -18.64 -23.86
C ALA A 166 -27.73 -18.11 -24.81
N HIS A 167 -28.93 -18.70 -24.77
CA HIS A 167 -30.07 -18.23 -25.54
C HIS A 167 -30.58 -16.85 -25.10
N ILE A 168 -30.69 -16.63 -23.78
CA ILE A 168 -31.05 -15.30 -23.25
C ILE A 168 -29.98 -14.26 -23.65
N GLU A 169 -28.70 -14.59 -23.54
CA GLU A 169 -27.60 -13.71 -23.94
C GLU A 169 -27.63 -13.40 -25.45
N ALA A 170 -27.92 -14.39 -26.29
CA ALA A 170 -28.04 -14.19 -27.73
C ALA A 170 -29.22 -13.29 -28.10
N CYS A 171 -30.36 -13.44 -27.41
CA CYS A 171 -31.55 -12.62 -27.64
C CYS A 171 -31.43 -11.22 -27.03
N HIS A 172 -30.60 -11.06 -25.99
CA HIS A 172 -30.43 -9.83 -25.25
C HIS A 172 -28.94 -9.59 -24.92
N PRO A 173 -28.10 -9.24 -25.91
CA PRO A 173 -26.64 -9.16 -25.77
C PRO A 173 -26.16 -8.14 -24.72
N ASN A 174 -27.01 -7.16 -24.39
CA ASN A 174 -26.72 -6.14 -23.37
C ASN A 174 -27.02 -6.58 -21.94
N LEU A 175 -27.69 -7.73 -21.71
CA LEU A 175 -27.98 -8.23 -20.36
C LEU A 175 -26.72 -8.66 -19.61
N ALA A 176 -25.66 -9.06 -20.32
CA ALA A 176 -24.38 -9.44 -19.72
C ALA A 176 -23.55 -8.21 -19.30
N THR A 177 -23.79 -7.05 -19.90
CA THR A 177 -22.97 -5.83 -19.74
C THR A 177 -23.68 -4.70 -18.98
N SER A 178 -25.01 -4.71 -18.90
CA SER A 178 -25.81 -3.74 -18.16
C SER A 178 -26.42 -4.36 -16.89
N PHE A 179 -26.19 -3.75 -15.72
CA PHE A 179 -26.81 -4.12 -14.44
C PHE A 179 -27.89 -3.15 -13.91
N ASP A 180 -28.13 -2.00 -14.57
CA ASP A 180 -29.14 -1.00 -14.20
C ASP A 180 -30.38 -0.90 -15.13
N ASP A 181 -31.41 -0.21 -14.62
CA ASP A 181 -32.89 -0.26 -14.73
C ASP A 181 -33.65 -0.52 -16.07
N ASP A 182 -34.91 -0.99 -15.88
CA ASP A 182 -35.97 -1.32 -16.86
C ASP A 182 -36.72 -0.06 -17.37
N TYR A 183 -37.10 -0.07 -18.66
CA TYR A 183 -38.40 0.34 -19.27
C TYR A 183 -38.26 1.09 -20.61
N SER A 184 -38.68 0.46 -21.72
CA SER A 184 -39.72 0.94 -22.67
C SER A 184 -39.65 0.24 -24.04
N VAL A 185 -40.81 0.08 -24.69
CA VAL A 185 -41.08 -0.66 -25.96
C VAL A 185 -41.21 0.35 -27.12
N PRO A 186 -40.87 0.03 -28.39
CA PRO A 186 -40.79 1.01 -29.49
C PRO A 186 -42.12 1.25 -30.23
N VAL A 187 -42.25 2.49 -30.73
CA VAL A 187 -43.29 3.00 -31.64
C VAL A 187 -42.60 3.42 -32.96
N GLU A 188 -43.33 3.43 -34.08
CA GLU A 188 -42.81 3.75 -35.42
C GLU A 188 -42.10 5.10 -35.57
N PRO A 189 -41.22 5.25 -36.59
CA PRO A 189 -40.34 6.40 -36.70
C PRO A 189 -41.04 7.73 -36.93
N SER A 190 -40.81 8.66 -36.02
CA SER A 190 -41.31 10.02 -36.16
C SER A 190 -40.60 10.79 -37.29
N GLU A 191 -41.16 11.93 -37.71
CA GLU A 191 -40.55 12.86 -38.66
C GLU A 191 -39.13 13.31 -38.22
N ALA A 192 -38.86 13.31 -36.91
CA ALA A 192 -37.53 13.53 -36.37
C ALA A 192 -36.55 12.40 -36.74
N GLU A 193 -37.01 11.16 -36.77
CA GLU A 193 -36.19 10.00 -37.17
C GLU A 193 -35.89 10.02 -38.67
N GLN A 194 -36.83 10.49 -39.51
CA GLN A 194 -36.58 10.71 -40.94
C GLN A 194 -35.56 11.84 -41.18
N ARG A 195 -35.64 12.93 -40.41
CA ARG A 195 -34.64 14.01 -40.48
C ARG A 195 -33.27 13.55 -39.98
N GLN A 196 -33.24 12.74 -38.93
CA GLN A 196 -32.01 12.16 -38.39
C GLN A 196 -31.35 11.19 -39.38
N GLN A 197 -32.15 10.45 -40.15
CA GLN A 197 -31.65 9.65 -41.27
C GLN A 197 -31.01 10.53 -42.36
N THR A 198 -31.65 11.65 -42.72
CA THR A 198 -31.11 12.59 -43.72
C THR A 198 -29.76 13.19 -43.30
N ILE A 199 -29.59 13.52 -42.01
CA ILE A 199 -28.33 14.01 -41.45
C ILE A 199 -27.25 12.93 -41.50
N ALA A 200 -27.60 11.68 -41.17
CA ALA A 200 -26.68 10.55 -41.27
C ALA A 200 -26.18 10.32 -42.70
N ASP A 201 -27.05 10.48 -43.70
CA ASP A 201 -26.69 10.34 -45.11
C ASP A 201 -25.74 11.46 -45.57
N LEU A 202 -25.96 12.70 -45.12
CA LEU A 202 -25.08 13.85 -45.39
C LEU A 202 -23.72 13.72 -44.69
N GLU A 203 -23.68 13.19 -43.47
CA GLU A 203 -22.44 12.84 -42.76
C GLU A 203 -21.63 11.80 -43.54
N ALA A 204 -22.28 10.74 -44.03
CA ALA A 204 -21.61 9.71 -44.82
C ALA A 204 -21.04 10.26 -46.14
N ALA A 205 -21.78 11.14 -46.83
CA ALA A 205 -21.32 11.80 -48.04
C ALA A 205 -20.10 12.70 -47.77
N LEU A 206 -20.13 13.48 -46.68
CA LEU A 206 -19.03 14.36 -46.30
C LEU A 206 -17.78 13.58 -45.88
N ALA A 207 -17.94 12.52 -45.08
CA ALA A 207 -16.84 11.62 -44.71
C ALA A 207 -16.19 10.97 -45.94
N THR A 208 -16.99 10.57 -46.93
CA THR A 208 -16.49 10.00 -48.19
C THR A 208 -15.68 11.03 -49.00
N ALA A 209 -16.17 12.27 -49.10
CA ALA A 209 -15.46 13.33 -49.82
C ALA A 209 -14.14 13.74 -49.13
N ILE A 210 -14.12 13.75 -47.78
CA ILE A 210 -12.91 13.98 -46.98
C ILE A 210 -11.91 12.83 -47.19
N ALA A 211 -12.36 11.58 -47.18
CA ALA A 211 -11.48 10.42 -47.39
C ALA A 211 -10.85 10.39 -48.80
N ALA A 212 -11.49 11.03 -49.78
CA ALA A 212 -10.98 11.17 -51.14
C ALA A 212 -9.99 12.35 -51.33
N ASP A 213 -9.67 13.10 -50.26
CA ASP A 213 -8.75 14.26 -50.25
C ASP A 213 -9.13 15.40 -51.23
N GLN A 214 -10.43 15.50 -51.56
CA GLN A 214 -10.94 16.51 -52.49
C GLN A 214 -11.53 17.71 -51.73
N TYR A 215 -10.68 18.62 -51.23
CA TYR A 215 -11.13 19.86 -50.57
C TYR A 215 -11.60 20.93 -51.59
N GLY A 216 -12.57 20.56 -52.44
CA GLY A 216 -13.20 21.43 -53.44
C GLY A 216 -14.51 22.05 -52.98
N THR A 217 -15.16 22.82 -53.86
CA THR A 217 -16.45 23.48 -53.60
C THR A 217 -17.55 22.51 -53.18
N GLY A 218 -17.56 21.27 -53.70
CA GLY A 218 -18.54 20.25 -53.33
C GLY A 218 -18.50 19.82 -51.85
N VAL A 219 -17.34 19.89 -51.19
CA VAL A 219 -17.23 19.62 -49.74
C VAL A 219 -17.84 20.77 -48.94
N VAL A 220 -17.60 22.01 -49.38
CA VAL A 220 -18.20 23.20 -48.77
C VAL A 220 -19.72 23.18 -48.92
N ASP A 221 -20.23 22.80 -50.10
CA ASP A 221 -21.68 22.71 -50.35
C ASP A 221 -22.34 21.60 -49.53
N THR A 222 -21.67 20.45 -49.38
CA THR A 222 -22.17 19.33 -48.57
C THR A 222 -22.16 19.67 -47.08
N ALA A 223 -21.10 20.31 -46.58
CA ALA A 223 -21.05 20.83 -45.21
C ALA A 223 -22.11 21.91 -44.98
N THR A 224 -22.39 22.74 -45.97
CA THR A 224 -23.44 23.78 -45.91
C THR A 224 -24.84 23.17 -45.85
N ARG A 225 -25.12 22.11 -46.61
CA ARG A 225 -26.40 21.39 -46.55
C ARG A 225 -26.58 20.65 -45.22
N LEU A 226 -25.53 20.02 -44.70
CA LEU A 226 -25.52 19.40 -43.37
C LEU A 226 -25.84 20.42 -42.26
N LEU A 227 -25.29 21.64 -42.38
CA LEU A 227 -25.60 22.74 -41.47
C LEU A 227 -27.07 23.20 -41.57
N ALA A 228 -27.72 23.04 -42.72
CA ALA A 228 -29.11 23.45 -42.94
C ALA A 228 -30.13 22.41 -42.44
N GLU A 229 -29.84 21.12 -42.59
CA GLU A 229 -30.73 20.02 -42.18
C GLU A 229 -30.62 19.69 -40.68
N ALA A 230 -29.50 20.06 -40.04
CA ALA A 230 -29.30 19.85 -38.62
C ALA A 230 -30.29 20.68 -37.76
N PRO A 231 -30.98 20.09 -36.76
CA PRO A 231 -31.93 20.80 -35.91
C PRO A 231 -31.28 21.91 -35.08
N SER A 232 -29.97 21.82 -34.87
CA SER A 232 -29.18 22.80 -34.15
C SER A 232 -27.74 22.90 -34.69
N HIS A 233 -27.13 24.06 -34.54
CA HIS A 233 -25.71 24.26 -34.89
C HIS A 233 -24.76 23.37 -34.05
N ALA A 234 -25.16 22.96 -32.84
CA ALA A 234 -24.40 22.03 -32.01
C ALA A 234 -24.39 20.62 -32.62
N GLU A 235 -25.53 20.14 -33.15
CA GLU A 235 -25.59 18.87 -33.87
C GLU A 235 -24.79 18.92 -35.17
N ALA A 236 -24.85 20.02 -35.91
CA ALA A 236 -24.02 20.19 -37.11
C ALA A 236 -22.53 20.17 -36.77
N ALA A 237 -22.09 20.82 -35.68
CA ALA A 237 -20.70 20.78 -35.23
C ALA A 237 -20.28 19.36 -34.81
N CYS A 238 -21.14 18.63 -34.11
CA CYS A 238 -20.92 17.22 -33.77
C CYS A 238 -20.82 16.33 -35.02
N ALA A 239 -21.70 16.54 -36.01
CA ALA A 239 -21.74 15.84 -37.27
C ALA A 239 -20.45 16.04 -38.09
N LEU A 240 -20.02 17.30 -38.24
CA LEU A 240 -18.75 17.66 -38.87
C LEU A 240 -17.55 17.05 -38.13
N GLY A 241 -17.58 17.05 -36.79
CA GLY A 241 -16.57 16.42 -35.95
C GLY A 241 -16.47 14.91 -36.17
N ARG A 242 -17.62 14.22 -36.29
CA ARG A 242 -17.68 12.78 -36.58
C ARG A 242 -17.12 12.43 -37.96
N CYS A 243 -17.43 13.22 -39.00
CA CYS A 243 -16.94 12.96 -40.35
C CYS A 243 -15.41 13.05 -40.46
N ARG A 244 -14.77 13.83 -39.58
CA ARG A 244 -13.30 13.99 -39.53
C ARG A 244 -12.62 12.87 -38.74
N ALA A 245 -13.22 12.43 -37.63
CA ALA A 245 -12.69 11.36 -36.81
C ALA A 245 -13.23 10.03 -37.33
N GLY A 246 -12.47 9.32 -38.17
CA GLY A 246 -12.75 7.93 -38.55
C GLY A 246 -12.80 6.92 -37.38
N ASN A 247 -13.05 7.37 -36.13
CA ASN A 247 -13.51 6.60 -34.97
C ASN A 247 -13.92 7.52 -33.78
N GLN A 248 -15.20 7.43 -33.38
CA GLN A 248 -15.74 7.40 -31.99
C GLN A 248 -15.38 8.45 -30.91
N LYS A 249 -15.12 9.74 -31.21
CA LYS A 249 -15.22 10.78 -30.16
C LYS A 249 -15.98 12.02 -30.62
N THR A 250 -17.19 12.20 -30.08
CA THR A 250 -18.03 13.39 -30.19
C THR A 250 -17.37 14.59 -29.51
N CYS A 251 -17.34 15.73 -30.21
CA CYS A 251 -16.88 17.01 -29.65
C CYS A 251 -18.07 17.68 -28.94
N GLU A 252 -18.14 17.59 -27.61
CA GLU A 252 -19.17 18.29 -26.83
C GLU A 252 -18.87 19.80 -26.80
N VAL A 253 -19.49 20.56 -27.70
CA VAL A 253 -19.53 22.03 -27.60
C VAL A 253 -20.98 22.46 -27.41
N ALA A 254 -21.49 22.22 -26.20
CA ALA A 254 -22.78 22.76 -25.77
C ALA A 254 -22.56 24.18 -25.21
N GLY A 255 -22.93 25.22 -25.97
CA GLY A 255 -23.08 26.54 -25.35
C GLY A 255 -23.12 27.80 -26.22
N ALA A 256 -22.70 27.79 -27.49
CA ALA A 256 -22.66 29.05 -28.25
C ALA A 256 -22.82 28.85 -29.76
N ALA A 257 -24.03 29.07 -30.31
CA ALA A 257 -24.22 29.42 -31.73
C ALA A 257 -25.70 29.67 -32.08
N THR A 258 -26.17 30.91 -31.96
CA THR A 258 -27.42 31.37 -32.63
C THR A 258 -27.23 32.66 -33.43
N THR A 259 -25.99 33.05 -33.74
CA THR A 259 -25.74 34.26 -34.53
C THR A 259 -24.91 33.96 -35.78
N CYS A 260 -25.06 34.80 -36.81
CA CYS A 260 -24.31 34.79 -38.08
C CYS A 260 -22.78 34.70 -37.88
N ILE A 261 -22.33 35.08 -36.69
CA ILE A 261 -20.99 34.96 -36.14
C ILE A 261 -20.53 33.49 -36.16
N ALA A 262 -21.37 32.50 -35.81
CA ALA A 262 -21.01 31.08 -35.82
C ALA A 262 -20.53 30.55 -37.20
N ARG A 263 -21.03 31.14 -38.30
CA ARG A 263 -20.64 30.81 -39.67
C ARG A 263 -19.18 31.18 -39.95
N ASP A 264 -18.79 32.40 -39.59
CA ASP A 264 -17.41 32.88 -39.74
C ASP A 264 -16.46 32.17 -38.76
N TRP A 265 -16.99 31.68 -37.64
CA TRP A 265 -16.25 30.98 -36.59
C TRP A 265 -15.95 29.52 -36.92
N LEU A 266 -16.88 28.82 -37.58
CA LEU A 266 -16.64 27.49 -38.16
C LEU A 266 -15.64 27.55 -39.33
N LEU A 267 -15.69 28.62 -40.14
CA LEU A 267 -14.72 28.86 -41.21
C LEU A 267 -13.31 29.16 -40.66
N MET A 268 -13.20 29.88 -39.54
CA MET A 268 -11.93 30.20 -38.88
C MET A 268 -11.34 29.00 -38.12
N ALA A 269 -12.16 28.22 -37.40
CA ALA A 269 -11.71 26.97 -36.77
C ALA A 269 -11.20 25.99 -37.85
N TYR A 270 -11.91 25.90 -38.98
CA TYR A 270 -11.50 25.14 -40.15
C TYR A 270 -10.17 25.62 -40.74
N LEU A 271 -9.94 26.94 -40.88
CA LEU A 271 -8.67 27.49 -41.36
C LEU A 271 -7.51 27.31 -40.37
N VAL A 272 -7.75 27.42 -39.07
CA VAL A 272 -6.72 27.24 -38.03
C VAL A 272 -6.33 25.76 -37.92
N GLU A 273 -7.29 24.84 -38.00
CA GLU A 273 -7.03 23.41 -37.87
C GLU A 273 -6.50 22.75 -39.14
N THR A 274 -6.87 23.20 -40.34
CA THR A 274 -6.25 22.76 -41.59
C THR A 274 -4.78 23.17 -41.71
N GLN A 275 -4.32 24.12 -40.89
CA GLN A 275 -2.96 24.66 -40.91
C GLN A 275 -2.05 24.10 -39.81
N ALA A 276 -2.54 23.23 -38.91
CA ALA A 276 -1.75 22.64 -37.82
C ALA A 276 -0.57 21.75 -38.28
N GLY A 277 -0.42 21.53 -39.60
CA GLY A 277 0.75 20.90 -40.25
C GLY A 277 1.42 21.73 -41.36
N ALA A 278 1.05 22.99 -41.56
CA ALA A 278 1.63 23.86 -42.59
C ALA A 278 2.86 24.65 -42.06
N PRO A 279 3.83 25.03 -42.92
CA PRO A 279 4.97 25.84 -42.50
C PRO A 279 4.54 27.19 -41.89
N ALA A 280 5.13 27.57 -40.74
CA ALA A 280 4.80 28.77 -39.96
C ALA A 280 4.70 30.08 -40.77
N VAL A 281 5.42 30.18 -41.89
CA VAL A 281 5.41 31.34 -42.80
C VAL A 281 4.05 31.55 -43.49
N VAL A 282 3.30 30.48 -43.80
CA VAL A 282 1.99 30.57 -44.47
C VAL A 282 0.90 31.04 -43.51
N PHE A 283 1.03 30.64 -42.24
CA PHE A 283 0.16 31.08 -41.16
C PHE A 283 0.42 32.55 -40.79
N ASP A 284 1.68 32.98 -40.74
CA ASP A 284 2.07 34.37 -40.44
C ASP A 284 1.52 35.37 -41.46
N ALA A 285 1.66 35.08 -42.77
CA ALA A 285 1.13 35.95 -43.83
C ALA A 285 -0.40 36.12 -43.77
N ARG A 286 -1.13 35.07 -43.38
CA ARG A 286 -2.60 35.10 -43.30
C ARG A 286 -3.10 35.69 -41.96
N ALA A 287 -2.44 35.39 -40.84
CA ALA A 287 -2.74 36.03 -39.55
C ALA A 287 -2.50 37.55 -39.63
N GLN A 288 -1.45 38.00 -40.33
CA GLN A 288 -1.27 39.43 -40.62
C GLN A 288 -2.35 39.98 -41.56
N ALA A 289 -2.70 39.25 -42.64
CA ALA A 289 -3.75 39.68 -43.56
C ALA A 289 -5.13 39.85 -42.89
N HIS A 290 -5.40 39.05 -41.85
CA HIS A 290 -6.66 39.09 -41.09
C HIS A 290 -6.55 39.82 -39.74
N ARG A 291 -5.41 40.43 -39.40
CA ARG A 291 -5.12 41.11 -38.11
C ARG A 291 -6.19 42.13 -37.72
N LYS A 292 -6.66 42.94 -38.66
CA LYS A 292 -7.70 43.94 -38.42
C LYS A 292 -9.03 43.29 -38.02
N HIS A 293 -9.40 42.19 -38.68
CA HIS A 293 -10.62 41.44 -38.39
C HIS A 293 -10.53 40.76 -37.02
N LEU A 294 -9.36 40.23 -36.65
CA LEU A 294 -9.14 39.62 -35.31
C LEU A 294 -9.30 40.65 -34.18
N LEU A 295 -8.77 41.86 -34.34
CA LEU A 295 -8.92 42.94 -33.36
C LEU A 295 -10.36 43.48 -33.32
N ASP A 296 -11.02 43.61 -34.48
CA ASP A 296 -12.43 44.03 -34.57
C ASP A 296 -13.39 42.99 -33.96
N ILE A 297 -13.10 41.69 -34.07
CA ILE A 297 -13.92 40.61 -33.48
C ILE A 297 -13.73 40.58 -31.96
N ALA A 298 -12.49 40.72 -31.48
CA ALA A 298 -12.19 40.71 -30.04
C ALA A 298 -12.76 41.94 -29.30
N GLY A 299 -13.00 43.04 -30.01
CA GLY A 299 -13.66 44.24 -29.46
C GLY A 299 -15.19 44.17 -29.35
N ARG A 300 -15.85 43.11 -29.85
CA ARG A 300 -17.32 43.00 -29.95
C ARG A 300 -17.99 42.29 -28.76
N GLY A 301 -17.44 42.45 -27.55
CA GLY A 301 -18.05 42.00 -26.31
C GLY A 301 -17.41 40.78 -25.65
N GLU A 302 -18.01 40.33 -24.56
CA GLU A 302 -17.40 39.41 -23.58
C GLU A 302 -17.21 37.97 -24.09
N ALA A 303 -18.19 37.43 -24.82
CA ALA A 303 -18.14 36.06 -25.36
C ALA A 303 -17.10 35.89 -26.49
N PRO A 304 -17.01 36.80 -27.49
CA PRO A 304 -15.96 36.74 -28.51
C PRO A 304 -14.55 36.84 -27.93
N ALA A 305 -14.38 37.70 -26.93
CA ALA A 305 -13.11 37.89 -26.25
C ALA A 305 -12.70 36.67 -25.40
N GLY A 306 -13.66 35.99 -24.76
CA GLY A 306 -13.42 34.75 -24.01
C GLY A 306 -12.95 33.59 -24.88
N TRP A 307 -13.61 33.33 -26.00
CA TRP A 307 -13.15 32.30 -26.93
C TRP A 307 -11.81 32.66 -27.60
N ALA A 308 -11.60 33.93 -27.95
CA ALA A 308 -10.31 34.37 -28.48
C ALA A 308 -9.19 34.08 -27.47
N ALA A 309 -9.46 34.26 -26.17
CA ALA A 309 -8.54 33.88 -25.11
C ALA A 309 -8.26 32.37 -25.09
N ASP A 310 -9.29 31.53 -25.15
CA ASP A 310 -9.15 30.08 -24.98
C ASP A 310 -8.61 29.35 -26.23
N GLN A 311 -9.08 29.75 -27.42
CA GLN A 311 -8.88 29.01 -28.67
C GLN A 311 -7.88 29.68 -29.63
N LEU A 312 -7.55 30.96 -29.41
CA LEU A 312 -6.63 31.70 -30.27
C LEU A 312 -5.30 32.01 -29.58
N LEU A 313 -5.32 32.50 -28.33
CA LEU A 313 -4.09 32.89 -27.63
C LEU A 313 -3.19 31.70 -27.33
N ALA A 314 -3.76 30.57 -26.90
CA ALA A 314 -2.98 29.38 -26.57
C ALA A 314 -2.26 28.78 -27.80
N PRO A 315 -2.90 28.61 -28.98
CA PRO A 315 -2.19 28.20 -30.19
C PRO A 315 -1.16 29.23 -30.70
N LEU A 316 -1.48 30.52 -30.70
CA LEU A 316 -0.55 31.58 -31.11
C LEU A 316 0.72 31.60 -30.24
N TRP A 317 0.55 31.37 -28.94
CA TRP A 317 1.64 31.26 -27.99
C TRP A 317 2.52 30.03 -28.24
N ARG A 318 1.91 28.86 -28.44
CA ARG A 318 2.64 27.62 -28.76
C ARG A 318 3.42 27.74 -30.08
N ALA A 319 2.95 28.57 -31.00
CA ALA A 319 3.62 28.89 -32.25
C ALA A 319 4.73 29.96 -32.14
N GLY A 320 5.01 30.50 -30.93
CA GLY A 320 6.11 31.44 -30.69
C GLY A 320 5.78 32.92 -30.91
N HIS A 321 4.51 33.29 -31.10
CA HIS A 321 4.08 34.67 -31.38
C HIS A 321 3.72 35.45 -30.12
N GLY A 322 4.60 35.42 -29.12
CA GLY A 322 4.30 35.97 -27.80
C GLY A 322 4.10 37.50 -27.77
N ASP A 323 4.69 38.25 -28.69
CA ASP A 323 4.51 39.69 -28.83
C ASP A 323 3.11 40.07 -29.38
N VAL A 324 2.55 39.24 -30.27
CA VAL A 324 1.18 39.36 -30.78
C VAL A 324 0.19 39.04 -29.67
N VAL A 325 0.47 38.00 -28.88
CA VAL A 325 -0.33 37.64 -27.71
C VAL A 325 -0.32 38.75 -26.65
N VAL A 326 0.84 39.33 -26.31
CA VAL A 326 0.95 40.46 -25.36
C VAL A 326 0.11 41.65 -25.82
N ARG A 327 0.15 41.99 -27.12
CA ARG A 327 -0.64 43.12 -27.67
C ARG A 327 -2.14 42.84 -27.73
N LEU A 328 -2.53 41.60 -28.06
CA LEU A 328 -3.94 41.17 -28.03
C LEU A 328 -4.48 41.22 -26.60
N VAL A 329 -3.73 40.69 -25.62
CA VAL A 329 -4.10 40.76 -24.20
C VAL A 329 -4.20 42.23 -23.77
N GLN A 330 -3.23 43.09 -24.07
CA GLN A 330 -3.32 44.53 -23.76
C GLN A 330 -4.56 45.22 -24.31
N THR A 331 -5.01 44.82 -25.51
CA THR A 331 -6.14 45.45 -26.20
C THR A 331 -7.49 44.89 -25.71
N VAL A 332 -7.55 43.60 -25.43
CA VAL A 332 -8.80 42.86 -25.19
C VAL A 332 -9.09 42.69 -23.69
N PHE A 333 -8.07 42.77 -22.82
CA PHE A 333 -8.21 42.44 -21.40
C PHE A 333 -9.22 43.33 -20.65
N SER A 334 -9.36 44.61 -21.03
CA SER A 334 -10.40 45.50 -20.48
C SER A 334 -11.81 45.16 -20.94
N ALA A 335 -11.97 44.51 -22.11
CA ALA A 335 -13.26 44.07 -22.64
C ALA A 335 -13.67 42.67 -22.15
N LEU A 336 -12.74 41.87 -21.62
CA LEU A 336 -13.03 40.57 -21.01
C LEU A 336 -13.84 40.73 -19.72
N GLY A 337 -14.78 39.82 -19.47
CA GLY A 337 -15.42 39.70 -18.17
C GLY A 337 -14.56 38.99 -17.13
N GLN A 338 -15.03 38.96 -15.89
CA GLN A 338 -14.23 38.53 -14.74
C GLN A 338 -13.75 37.07 -14.83
N SER A 339 -14.58 36.16 -15.35
CA SER A 339 -14.24 34.75 -15.57
C SER A 339 -13.12 34.59 -16.62
N ASN A 340 -13.23 35.27 -17.76
CA ASN A 340 -12.26 35.15 -18.85
C ASN A 340 -10.94 35.86 -18.52
N ARG A 341 -10.98 36.98 -17.77
CA ARG A 341 -9.76 37.60 -17.23
C ARG A 341 -9.04 36.64 -16.27
N ARG A 342 -9.79 35.85 -15.50
CA ARG A 342 -9.21 34.84 -14.59
C ARG A 342 -8.62 33.67 -15.38
N ALA A 343 -9.29 33.20 -16.43
CA ALA A 343 -8.76 32.19 -17.35
C ALA A 343 -7.47 32.64 -18.03
N VAL A 344 -7.40 33.89 -18.50
CA VAL A 344 -6.15 34.47 -19.04
C VAL A 344 -5.06 34.45 -17.97
N LEU A 345 -5.35 34.93 -16.75
CA LEU A 345 -4.39 34.91 -15.65
C LEU A 345 -3.89 33.49 -15.33
N ASP A 346 -4.80 32.52 -15.22
CA ASP A 346 -4.47 31.12 -14.95
C ASP A 346 -3.66 30.50 -16.09
N TRP A 347 -3.95 30.87 -17.34
CA TRP A 347 -3.15 30.54 -18.51
C TRP A 347 -1.73 31.13 -18.47
N VAL A 348 -1.56 32.37 -17.97
CA VAL A 348 -0.23 32.94 -17.72
C VAL A 348 0.56 32.10 -16.70
N ASP A 349 -0.11 31.58 -15.67
CA ASP A 349 0.52 30.76 -14.61
C ASP A 349 0.87 29.34 -15.11
N ASP A 350 0.00 28.72 -15.89
CA ASP A 350 0.19 27.39 -16.49
C ASP A 350 1.19 27.40 -17.65
N GLY A 351 1.34 28.56 -18.29
CA GLY A 351 2.33 28.83 -19.33
C GLY A 351 3.75 28.84 -18.78
N SER A 352 4.27 27.68 -18.39
CA SER A 352 5.66 27.43 -18.01
C SER A 352 6.63 27.55 -19.20
N SER A 353 6.43 28.53 -20.08
CA SER A 353 7.22 28.69 -21.30
C SER A 353 8.58 29.33 -21.00
N THR A 354 9.54 28.89 -21.80
CA THR A 354 10.98 29.17 -21.78
C THR A 354 11.39 30.61 -22.09
N ASP A 355 10.47 31.57 -22.24
CA ASP A 355 10.81 32.97 -22.51
C ASP A 355 10.41 33.92 -21.35
N PRO A 356 11.36 34.25 -20.45
CA PRO A 356 11.13 35.14 -19.31
C PRO A 356 10.72 36.57 -19.68
N ILE A 357 11.08 37.04 -20.88
CA ILE A 357 10.87 38.41 -21.35
C ILE A 357 9.40 38.61 -21.70
N ILE A 358 8.82 37.68 -22.44
CA ILE A 358 7.43 37.77 -22.89
C ILE A 358 6.47 37.62 -21.70
N HIS A 359 6.73 36.66 -20.80
CA HIS A 359 5.97 36.50 -19.56
C HIS A 359 6.08 37.73 -18.64
N ARG A 360 7.24 38.43 -18.63
CA ARG A 360 7.40 39.70 -17.90
C ARG A 360 6.59 40.81 -18.56
N GLY A 361 6.67 40.96 -19.88
CA GLY A 361 5.88 41.95 -20.63
C GLY A 361 4.37 41.78 -20.45
N LEU A 362 3.89 40.54 -20.33
CA LEU A 362 2.48 40.25 -20.12
C LEU A 362 2.02 40.57 -18.68
N LEU A 363 2.82 40.27 -17.66
CA LEU A 363 2.55 40.69 -16.28
C LEU A 363 2.66 42.21 -16.09
N ASP A 364 3.65 42.86 -16.71
CA ASP A 364 3.81 44.31 -16.67
C ASP A 364 2.65 45.01 -17.37
N ALA A 365 2.19 44.49 -18.52
CA ALA A 365 1.01 44.97 -19.21
C ALA A 365 -0.25 44.91 -18.33
N LEU A 366 -0.46 43.79 -17.63
CA LEU A 366 -1.58 43.61 -16.71
C LEU A 366 -1.50 44.56 -15.50
N VAL A 367 -0.31 44.79 -14.95
CA VAL A 367 -0.10 45.71 -13.83
C VAL A 367 -0.26 47.17 -14.24
N VAL A 368 0.28 47.58 -15.39
CA VAL A 368 0.10 48.94 -15.93
C VAL A 368 -1.39 49.22 -16.15
N HIS A 369 -2.14 48.25 -16.68
CA HIS A 369 -3.58 48.44 -16.88
C HIS A 369 -4.36 48.58 -15.56
N VAL A 370 -3.92 47.89 -14.51
CA VAL A 370 -4.52 47.98 -13.16
C VAL A 370 -4.15 49.30 -12.46
N GLU A 371 -2.94 49.82 -12.68
CA GLU A 371 -2.45 51.08 -12.08
C GLU A 371 -2.94 52.34 -12.84
N THR A 372 -3.25 52.23 -14.14
CA THR A 372 -3.62 53.37 -15.01
C THR A 372 -5.13 53.65 -15.13
N VAL A 373 -6.00 52.77 -14.64
CA VAL A 373 -7.43 53.09 -14.47
C VAL A 373 -7.57 54.10 -13.33
N LYS A 374 -7.35 55.37 -13.67
CA LYS A 374 -7.33 56.52 -12.76
C LYS A 374 -8.65 56.61 -11.97
N GLY A 375 -8.62 56.15 -10.72
CA GLY A 375 -9.66 56.40 -9.73
C GLY A 375 -10.51 55.21 -9.30
N ALA A 376 -10.39 54.04 -9.94
CA ALA A 376 -11.07 52.83 -9.46
C ALA A 376 -10.13 52.02 -8.54
N PRO A 377 -10.62 51.41 -7.43
CA PRO A 377 -9.83 50.51 -6.62
C PRO A 377 -9.31 49.35 -7.47
N ILE A 378 -8.08 48.89 -7.20
CA ILE A 378 -7.54 47.65 -7.77
C ILE A 378 -8.55 46.53 -7.46
N GLY A 379 -9.30 46.09 -8.46
CA GLY A 379 -10.24 44.97 -8.32
C GLY A 379 -9.49 43.67 -7.98
N GLU A 380 -10.23 42.62 -7.60
CA GLU A 380 -9.67 41.31 -7.21
C GLU A 380 -8.65 40.76 -8.21
N LEU A 381 -8.87 40.99 -9.51
CA LEU A 381 -7.99 40.57 -10.60
C LEU A 381 -6.63 41.30 -10.60
N GLY A 382 -6.63 42.60 -10.34
CA GLY A 382 -5.38 43.36 -10.26
C GLY A 382 -4.57 43.02 -9.02
N LEU A 383 -5.26 42.69 -7.93
CA LEU A 383 -4.63 42.15 -6.73
C LEU A 383 -4.00 40.78 -6.98
N ALA A 384 -4.71 39.90 -7.71
CA ALA A 384 -4.21 38.58 -8.11
C ALA A 384 -2.97 38.69 -9.02
N ALA A 385 -3.03 39.52 -10.07
CA ALA A 385 -1.90 39.76 -10.97
C ALA A 385 -0.68 40.35 -10.24
N GLY A 386 -0.90 41.34 -9.37
CA GLY A 386 0.15 41.94 -8.56
C GLY A 386 0.81 40.93 -7.60
N ARG A 387 0.02 40.05 -6.95
CA ARG A 387 0.55 38.96 -6.12
C ARG A 387 1.41 38.00 -6.92
N ARG A 388 0.94 37.59 -8.10
CA ARG A 388 1.67 36.66 -8.99
C ARG A 388 3.02 37.24 -9.43
N LEU A 389 3.05 38.51 -9.84
CA LEU A 389 4.30 39.20 -10.16
C LEU A 389 5.26 39.28 -8.96
N ALA A 390 4.75 39.64 -7.78
CA ALA A 390 5.57 39.71 -6.58
C ALA A 390 6.16 38.34 -6.17
N ARG A 391 5.39 37.24 -6.30
CA ARG A 391 5.88 35.87 -6.08
C ARG A 391 6.93 35.44 -7.09
N ARG A 392 6.83 35.89 -8.34
CA ARG A 392 7.86 35.64 -9.36
C ARG A 392 9.16 36.37 -9.01
N LEU A 393 9.08 37.67 -8.71
CA LEU A 393 10.25 38.46 -8.29
C LEU A 393 10.93 37.85 -7.05
N ASN A 394 10.14 37.30 -6.13
CA ASN A 394 10.64 36.53 -4.99
C ASN A 394 11.45 35.29 -5.43
N ARG A 395 10.91 34.47 -6.35
CA ARG A 395 11.62 33.30 -6.93
C ARG A 395 12.88 33.67 -7.71
N GLU A 396 12.90 34.84 -8.35
CA GLU A 396 14.06 35.36 -9.09
C GLU A 396 15.12 36.01 -8.17
N GLY A 397 14.92 36.00 -6.84
CA GLY A 397 15.85 36.59 -5.87
C GLY A 397 15.75 38.12 -5.74
N HIS A 398 14.77 38.74 -6.37
CA HIS A 398 14.52 40.19 -6.31
C HIS A 398 13.65 40.59 -5.10
N TYR A 399 14.01 40.09 -3.91
CA TYR A 399 13.20 40.19 -2.68
C TYR A 399 12.81 41.63 -2.30
N ALA A 400 13.74 42.60 -2.42
CA ALA A 400 13.44 44.00 -2.11
C ALA A 400 12.40 44.63 -3.06
N VAL A 401 12.36 44.19 -4.31
CA VAL A 401 11.36 44.64 -5.30
C VAL A 401 10.01 43.98 -5.01
N ALA A 402 10.01 42.67 -4.72
CA ALA A 402 8.82 41.92 -4.33
C ALA A 402 8.18 42.49 -3.04
N ALA A 403 8.97 42.77 -2.00
CA ALA A 403 8.50 43.39 -0.75
C ALA A 403 7.85 44.76 -1.00
N ARG A 404 8.45 45.62 -1.83
CA ARG A 404 7.84 46.91 -2.22
C ARG A 404 6.50 46.72 -2.91
N ARG A 405 6.39 45.75 -3.83
CA ARG A 405 5.14 45.43 -4.52
C ARG A 405 4.07 44.91 -3.54
N TYR A 406 4.41 43.99 -2.64
CA TYR A 406 3.45 43.54 -1.62
C TYR A 406 2.96 44.67 -0.71
N ARG A 407 3.81 45.63 -0.34
CA ARG A 407 3.39 46.83 0.42
C ARG A 407 2.41 47.72 -0.35
N VAL A 408 2.54 47.83 -1.67
CA VAL A 408 1.57 48.55 -2.51
C VAL A 408 0.24 47.78 -2.51
N LEU A 409 0.27 46.46 -2.69
CA LEU A 409 -0.94 45.62 -2.66
C LEU A 409 -1.64 45.65 -1.30
N GLN A 410 -0.89 45.80 -0.20
CA GLN A 410 -1.45 45.93 1.15
C GLN A 410 -2.33 47.17 1.37
N ARG A 411 -2.23 48.19 0.49
CA ARG A 411 -3.15 49.34 0.52
C ARG A 411 -4.57 48.94 0.11
N TYR A 412 -4.68 47.89 -0.71
CA TYR A 412 -5.93 47.42 -1.31
C TYR A 412 -6.44 46.13 -0.65
N ASP A 413 -5.53 45.25 -0.21
CA ASP A 413 -5.86 44.05 0.56
C ASP A 413 -5.04 43.98 1.85
N LYS A 414 -5.72 44.19 2.98
CA LYS A 414 -5.12 44.19 4.32
C LYS A 414 -4.94 42.78 4.89
N SER A 415 -5.13 41.72 4.09
CA SER A 415 -4.99 40.34 4.53
C SER A 415 -3.61 40.05 5.11
N ASP A 416 -3.62 39.23 6.14
CA ASP A 416 -2.40 38.89 6.86
C ASP A 416 -1.47 37.97 6.06
N SER A 417 -1.98 37.27 5.04
CA SER A 417 -1.14 36.53 4.08
C SER A 417 -0.17 37.46 3.32
N LEU A 418 -0.66 38.62 2.86
CA LEU A 418 0.19 39.62 2.21
C LEU A 418 1.20 40.24 3.19
N ARG A 419 0.86 40.32 4.48
CA ARG A 419 1.78 40.78 5.51
C ARG A 419 2.89 39.77 5.78
N LEU A 420 2.57 38.48 5.81
CA LEU A 420 3.57 37.42 5.95
C LEU A 420 4.51 37.36 4.73
N GLU A 421 3.97 37.43 3.51
CA GLU A 421 4.79 37.44 2.28
C GLU A 421 5.74 38.66 2.24
N THR A 422 5.29 39.85 2.65
CA THR A 422 6.17 41.03 2.80
C THR A 422 7.28 40.79 3.81
N VAL A 423 6.96 40.20 4.97
CA VAL A 423 7.94 39.91 6.02
C VAL A 423 8.99 38.91 5.56
N LEU A 424 8.60 37.85 4.83
CA LEU A 424 9.53 36.88 4.28
C LEU A 424 10.48 37.51 3.24
N ASN A 425 9.96 38.38 2.38
CA ASN A 425 10.79 39.09 1.40
C ASN A 425 11.72 40.13 2.06
N ASP A 426 11.30 40.77 3.14
CA ASP A 426 12.16 41.65 3.95
C ASP A 426 13.29 40.87 4.65
N LEU A 427 13.11 39.55 4.83
CA LEU A 427 14.15 38.62 5.29
C LEU A 427 14.99 38.02 4.16
N GLU A 428 14.80 38.46 2.91
CA GLU A 428 15.45 37.91 1.71
C GLU A 428 15.16 36.42 1.49
N ALA A 429 13.94 35.98 1.77
CA ALA A 429 13.54 34.59 1.64
C ALA A 429 12.17 34.42 0.98
N ASP A 430 12.05 33.34 0.21
CA ASP A 430 10.82 32.95 -0.47
C ASP A 430 9.92 32.07 0.39
N ALA A 431 10.50 31.36 1.36
CA ALA A 431 9.81 30.51 2.32
C ALA A 431 10.48 30.55 3.70
N VAL A 432 9.73 30.14 4.73
CA VAL A 432 10.28 29.95 6.08
C VAL A 432 11.43 28.96 6.09
N ASP A 433 11.33 27.88 5.31
CA ASP A 433 12.40 26.87 5.20
C ASP A 433 13.69 27.46 4.67
N THR A 434 13.61 28.42 3.73
CA THR A 434 14.77 29.15 3.20
C THR A 434 15.41 30.02 4.28
N VAL A 435 14.60 30.77 5.04
CA VAL A 435 15.09 31.54 6.21
C VAL A 435 15.81 30.62 7.19
N VAL A 436 15.25 29.44 7.47
CA VAL A 436 15.89 28.45 8.34
C VAL A 436 17.20 27.97 7.76
N GLY A 437 17.21 27.52 6.50
CA GLY A 437 18.43 27.07 5.82
C GLY A 437 19.55 28.10 5.89
N MET A 438 19.22 29.38 5.67
CA MET A 438 20.18 30.47 5.77
C MET A 438 20.62 30.77 7.21
N ILE A 439 19.73 30.69 8.21
CA ILE A 439 20.11 30.80 9.63
C ILE A 439 21.02 29.65 10.06
N LEU A 440 20.80 28.45 9.52
CA LEU A 440 21.63 27.28 9.80
C LEU A 440 23.02 27.40 9.18
N ALA A 441 23.13 28.06 8.01
CA ALA A 441 24.37 28.22 7.26
C ALA A 441 25.15 29.51 7.56
N GLY A 442 24.50 30.53 8.13
CA GLY A 442 25.05 31.88 8.30
C GLY A 442 25.44 32.27 9.73
N ASP A 443 25.99 33.48 9.86
CA ASP A 443 26.30 34.10 11.15
C ASP A 443 25.01 34.48 11.92
N ALA A 444 24.92 33.98 13.15
CA ALA A 444 23.81 34.24 14.07
C ALA A 444 23.61 35.75 14.35
N SER A 445 24.67 36.56 14.28
CA SER A 445 24.60 38.00 14.53
C SER A 445 23.83 38.76 13.44
N SER A 446 24.10 38.43 12.17
CA SER A 446 23.44 38.99 10.99
C SER A 446 21.94 38.69 10.97
N TRP A 447 21.58 37.43 11.26
CA TRP A 447 20.18 37.01 11.31
C TRP A 447 19.40 37.61 12.47
N ARG A 448 20.06 37.85 13.61
CA ARG A 448 19.44 38.52 14.75
C ARG A 448 19.02 39.96 14.37
N ALA A 449 19.88 40.70 13.67
CA ALA A 449 19.57 42.06 13.22
C ALA A 449 18.41 42.08 12.21
N ARG A 450 18.39 41.15 11.25
CA ARG A 450 17.32 41.01 10.25
C ARG A 450 15.97 40.67 10.89
N LEU A 451 15.94 39.72 11.81
CA LEU A 451 14.72 39.30 12.51
C LEU A 451 14.19 40.39 13.48
N ALA A 452 15.07 41.17 14.10
CA ALA A 452 14.66 42.29 14.95
C ALA A 452 13.84 43.34 14.17
N GLY A 453 14.19 43.58 12.90
CA GLY A 453 13.45 44.48 12.01
C GLY A 453 12.01 44.04 11.71
N VAL A 454 11.71 42.74 11.83
CA VAL A 454 10.39 42.16 11.52
C VAL A 454 9.68 41.52 12.73
N GLU A 455 10.24 41.64 13.92
CA GLU A 455 9.71 41.05 15.16
C GLU A 455 8.26 41.50 15.44
N LYS A 456 7.99 42.80 15.32
CA LYS A 456 6.68 43.38 15.60
C LYS A 456 5.60 42.90 14.60
N PRO A 457 5.86 42.85 13.27
CA PRO A 457 5.01 42.16 12.31
C PRO A 457 4.76 40.69 12.65
N LEU A 458 5.81 39.91 12.93
CA LEU A 458 5.68 38.49 13.27
C LEU A 458 4.85 38.27 14.54
N CYS A 459 5.00 39.13 15.55
CA CYS A 459 4.21 39.11 16.78
C CYS A 459 2.71 39.35 16.53
N ARG A 460 2.36 40.17 15.53
CA ARG A 460 0.96 40.36 15.13
C ARG A 460 0.46 39.14 14.36
N LEU A 461 1.25 38.64 13.42
CA LEU A 461 0.89 37.48 12.60
C LEU A 461 0.68 36.20 13.44
N ALA A 462 1.51 36.00 14.46
CA ALA A 462 1.39 34.87 15.39
C ALA A 462 0.15 34.94 16.31
N ARG A 463 -0.62 36.04 16.29
CA ARG A 463 -1.85 36.21 17.08
C ARG A 463 -3.13 36.03 16.26
N ILE A 464 -3.01 35.79 14.96
CA ILE A 464 -4.14 35.57 14.07
C ILE A 464 -4.64 34.14 14.26
N ASP A 465 -5.94 33.93 14.13
CA ASP A 465 -6.56 32.61 14.30
C ASP A 465 -6.33 31.66 13.09
N ASP A 466 -5.74 32.15 11.99
CA ASP A 466 -5.37 31.34 10.83
C ASP A 466 -4.05 30.59 11.06
N PRO A 467 -4.06 29.26 11.20
CA PRO A 467 -2.87 28.47 11.47
C PRO A 467 -1.84 28.46 10.33
N ALA A 468 -2.27 28.68 9.08
CA ALA A 468 -1.36 28.75 7.93
C ALA A 468 -0.45 29.99 7.98
N LEU A 469 -0.87 31.03 8.71
CA LEU A 469 -0.12 32.27 8.92
C LEU A 469 0.54 32.32 10.30
N ALA A 470 -0.21 31.93 11.33
CA ALA A 470 0.25 31.97 12.71
C ALA A 470 1.38 30.96 12.98
N GLY A 471 1.36 29.79 12.35
CA GLY A 471 2.40 28.76 12.50
C GLY A 471 3.78 29.23 12.03
N PRO A 472 3.94 29.61 10.74
CA PRO A 472 5.14 30.25 10.19
C PRO A 472 5.67 31.42 11.03
N ALA A 473 4.79 32.34 11.43
CA ALA A 473 5.17 33.53 12.19
C ALA A 473 5.63 33.18 13.63
N ALA A 474 4.91 32.29 14.32
CA ALA A 474 5.29 31.81 15.65
C ALA A 474 6.62 31.04 15.60
N TYR A 475 6.88 30.31 14.51
CA TYR A 475 8.14 29.62 14.31
C TYR A 475 9.32 30.60 14.13
N LEU A 476 9.20 31.59 13.26
CA LEU A 476 10.24 32.62 13.08
C LEU A 476 10.50 33.41 14.38
N LEU A 477 9.46 33.68 15.19
CA LEU A 477 9.62 34.24 16.53
C LEU A 477 10.32 33.30 17.51
N ALA A 478 10.08 32.00 17.42
CA ALA A 478 10.77 31.01 18.25
C ALA A 478 12.25 30.92 17.87
N VAL A 479 12.58 30.98 16.58
CA VAL A 479 13.96 31.03 16.09
C VAL A 479 14.63 32.35 16.48
N TYR A 480 13.96 33.49 16.31
CA TYR A 480 14.45 34.79 16.77
C TYR A 480 14.70 34.80 18.28
N GLY A 481 13.74 34.30 19.07
CA GLY A 481 13.88 34.10 20.50
C GLY A 481 15.12 33.26 20.80
N TRP A 482 15.29 32.11 20.16
CA TRP A 482 16.47 31.27 20.32
C TRP A 482 17.78 31.99 19.98
N LEU A 483 17.85 32.69 18.84
CA LEU A 483 19.02 33.50 18.45
C LEU A 483 19.27 34.66 19.42
N ALA A 484 18.23 35.25 20.01
CA ALA A 484 18.31 36.33 20.99
C ALA A 484 18.55 35.84 22.43
N MET A 485 18.40 34.54 22.70
CA MET A 485 18.48 33.97 24.04
C MET A 485 19.93 33.84 24.54
N ASN A 486 20.44 34.99 25.03
CA ASN A 486 21.14 35.06 26.31
C ASN A 486 20.17 35.20 27.51
N ARG A 487 18.84 35.14 27.30
CA ARG A 487 17.81 35.28 28.35
C ARG A 487 17.00 34.00 28.52
N ALA A 488 16.75 33.58 29.76
CA ALA A 488 16.51 32.19 30.15
C ALA A 488 15.29 31.42 29.56
N ARG A 489 14.30 31.99 28.86
CA ARG A 489 13.14 31.21 28.36
C ARG A 489 12.49 31.85 27.12
N PRO A 490 12.01 31.06 26.13
CA PRO A 490 11.10 31.58 25.11
C PRO A 490 9.81 32.06 25.80
N PRO A 491 9.17 33.15 25.33
CA PRO A 491 7.94 33.64 25.95
C PRO A 491 6.88 32.53 25.94
N ARG A 492 6.32 32.17 27.10
CA ARG A 492 5.29 31.11 27.25
C ARG A 492 4.15 31.19 26.21
N ARG A 493 3.83 32.42 25.78
CA ARG A 493 2.80 32.70 24.77
C ARG A 493 3.17 32.23 23.35
N VAL A 494 4.45 32.27 22.97
CA VAL A 494 4.92 31.80 21.64
C VAL A 494 4.83 30.28 21.55
N ALA A 495 5.28 29.57 22.60
CA ALA A 495 5.16 28.11 22.66
C ALA A 495 3.70 27.63 22.65
N ALA A 496 2.81 28.32 23.38
CA ALA A 496 1.39 27.98 23.41
C ALA A 496 0.69 28.18 22.05
N ARG A 497 0.97 29.29 21.36
CA ARG A 497 0.39 29.58 20.03
C ARG A 497 0.97 28.69 18.93
N LEU A 498 2.25 28.35 19.00
CA LEU A 498 2.85 27.35 18.10
C LEU A 498 2.16 25.99 18.28
N ALA A 499 1.94 25.55 19.53
CA ALA A 499 1.21 24.31 19.81
C ALA A 499 -0.25 24.36 19.33
N GLU A 500 -0.90 25.52 19.37
CA GLU A 500 -2.26 25.73 18.87
C GLU A 500 -2.34 25.71 17.34
N ALA A 501 -1.45 26.41 16.64
CA ALA A 501 -1.36 26.37 15.17
C ALA A 501 -1.07 24.94 14.65
N LEU A 502 -0.28 24.17 15.40
CA LEU A 502 0.01 22.76 15.12
C LEU A 502 -1.21 21.83 15.34
N ARG A 503 -2.15 22.19 16.21
CA ARG A 503 -3.39 21.42 16.39
C ARG A 503 -4.33 21.54 15.19
N HIS A 504 -4.29 22.66 14.49
CA HIS A 504 -5.23 23.00 13.41
C HIS A 504 -4.69 22.73 11.99
N SER A 505 -3.39 22.47 11.83
CA SER A 505 -2.72 22.26 10.52
C SER A 505 -2.78 20.81 9.97
N ALA A 506 -3.83 20.05 10.31
CA ALA A 506 -3.97 18.64 9.93
C ALA A 506 -4.22 18.39 8.42
N GLY A 507 -4.30 19.43 7.58
CA GLY A 507 -4.55 19.30 6.14
C GLY A 507 -3.56 20.11 5.28
N GLY A 508 -2.83 19.43 4.39
CA GLY A 508 -2.45 20.00 3.09
C GLY A 508 -0.98 20.25 2.77
N SER A 509 -0.21 20.98 3.59
CA SER A 509 1.16 21.39 3.19
C SER A 509 2.19 21.41 4.34
N SER A 510 2.00 20.55 5.33
CA SER A 510 2.70 20.58 6.63
C SER A 510 4.19 20.16 6.63
N THR A 511 4.78 19.81 5.49
CA THR A 511 6.13 19.21 5.42
C THR A 511 7.23 20.16 5.93
N SER A 512 7.10 21.46 5.65
CA SER A 512 8.02 22.52 6.10
C SER A 512 7.95 22.75 7.60
N LEU A 513 6.74 22.89 8.15
CA LEU A 513 6.49 23.17 9.56
C LEU A 513 6.96 22.01 10.47
N TRP A 514 6.78 20.76 10.05
CA TRP A 514 7.25 19.59 10.80
C TRP A 514 8.76 19.34 10.66
N ALA A 515 9.37 19.63 9.51
CA ALA A 515 10.83 19.61 9.35
C ALA A 515 11.50 20.70 10.21
N ALA A 516 10.91 21.89 10.23
CA ALA A 516 11.31 23.00 11.08
C ALA A 516 11.17 22.66 12.59
N HIS A 517 10.14 21.91 12.97
CA HIS A 517 9.94 21.39 14.33
C HIS A 517 10.96 20.30 14.71
N ALA A 518 11.29 19.39 13.79
CA ALA A 518 12.34 18.40 13.98
C ALA A 518 13.71 19.06 14.19
N CYS A 519 14.03 20.09 13.40
CA CYS A 519 15.23 20.90 13.58
C CYS A 519 15.25 21.65 14.92
N TYR A 520 14.08 22.15 15.37
CA TYR A 520 13.94 22.78 16.69
C TYR A 520 14.18 21.79 17.83
N LEU A 521 13.52 20.62 17.83
CA LEU A 521 13.73 19.57 18.84
C LEU A 521 15.19 19.09 18.87
N HIS A 522 15.79 18.89 17.69
CA HIS A 522 17.19 18.52 17.56
C HIS A 522 18.14 19.53 18.20
N ARG A 523 17.95 20.84 17.92
CA ARG A 523 18.79 21.91 18.48
C ARG A 523 18.50 22.21 19.94
N LEU A 524 17.26 22.02 20.40
CA LEU A 524 16.90 22.13 21.82
C LEU A 524 17.60 21.05 22.64
N ALA A 525 17.63 19.82 22.15
CA ALA A 525 18.39 18.73 22.73
C ALA A 525 19.90 19.03 22.72
N ALA A 526 20.45 19.54 21.60
CA ALA A 526 21.88 19.85 21.47
C ALA A 526 22.32 21.00 22.39
N PHE A 527 21.46 22.01 22.54
CA PHE A 527 21.65 23.11 23.47
C PHE A 527 21.64 22.65 24.94
N GLN A 528 20.72 21.74 25.31
CA GLN A 528 20.71 21.15 26.64
C GLN A 528 22.01 20.37 26.92
N ARG A 529 22.49 19.54 25.99
CA ARG A 529 23.75 18.79 26.16
C ARG A 529 24.97 19.68 26.41
N ARG A 530 25.09 20.81 25.69
CA ARG A 530 26.19 21.77 25.90
C ARG A 530 26.11 22.53 27.22
N ARG A 531 24.90 22.71 27.78
CA ARG A 531 24.69 23.44 29.05
C ARG A 531 24.64 22.53 30.28
N CYS A 532 24.25 21.26 30.10
CA CYS A 532 24.06 20.26 31.16
C CYS A 532 25.35 19.50 31.52
N GLY A 533 26.53 20.09 31.28
CA GLY A 533 27.76 19.67 31.97
C GLY A 533 27.70 19.88 33.50
N GLY A 534 26.64 20.51 34.03
CA GLY A 534 26.36 20.61 35.46
C GLY A 534 24.98 20.04 35.82
N PRO A 535 24.85 19.34 36.97
CA PRO A 535 23.59 18.79 37.45
C PRO A 535 22.70 19.93 37.98
N GLY A 536 21.52 20.16 37.39
CA GLY A 536 20.53 21.03 38.05
C GLY A 536 19.60 21.91 37.21
N LEU A 537 19.53 21.77 35.88
CA LEU A 537 18.42 22.38 35.14
C LEU A 537 17.27 21.38 34.97
N PRO A 538 16.02 21.78 35.23
CA PRO A 538 14.88 20.88 35.09
C PRO A 538 14.75 20.44 33.62
N PRO A 539 14.43 19.16 33.37
CA PRO A 539 14.12 18.68 32.02
C PRO A 539 13.02 19.56 31.43
N LEU A 540 13.00 19.68 30.10
CA LEU A 540 11.89 20.38 29.43
C LEU A 540 10.55 19.81 29.96
N ASP A 541 9.50 20.62 30.05
CA ASP A 541 8.17 20.14 30.47
C ASP A 541 7.54 19.33 29.31
N CYS A 542 8.04 18.10 29.13
CA CYS A 542 7.85 17.24 27.96
C CYS A 542 6.43 16.68 27.84
N HIS A 543 5.66 16.64 28.92
CA HIS A 543 4.23 16.32 28.88
C HIS A 543 3.48 17.20 27.88
N ARG A 544 3.99 18.40 27.60
CA ARG A 544 3.43 19.32 26.60
C ARG A 544 3.84 19.00 25.15
N LEU A 545 4.91 18.24 24.94
CA LEU A 545 5.42 17.85 23.62
C LEU A 545 4.96 16.46 23.17
N GLY A 546 4.58 15.57 24.09
CA GLY A 546 4.08 14.21 23.78
C GLY A 546 2.99 14.16 22.69
N PRO A 547 1.95 15.01 22.74
CA PRO A 547 0.91 15.06 21.70
C PRO A 547 1.41 15.46 20.30
N LEU A 548 2.57 16.13 20.21
CA LEU A 548 3.17 16.60 18.97
C LEU A 548 4.12 15.55 18.37
N VAL A 549 4.91 14.89 19.22
CA VAL A 549 5.82 13.83 18.78
C VAL A 549 5.06 12.62 18.26
N GLY A 550 3.92 12.27 18.87
CA GLY A 550 3.02 11.21 18.39
C GLY A 550 2.38 11.48 17.02
N ARG A 551 2.50 12.70 16.47
CA ARG A 551 1.97 13.09 15.15
C ARG A 551 3.03 13.13 14.04
N LEU A 552 4.30 12.88 14.36
CA LEU A 552 5.35 12.86 13.35
C LEU A 552 5.16 11.67 12.40
N SER A 553 5.11 11.96 11.10
CA SER A 553 5.10 10.93 10.06
C SER A 553 6.46 10.22 9.97
N GLY A 554 6.50 9.04 9.32
CA GLY A 554 7.74 8.31 9.10
C GLY A 554 8.79 9.07 8.25
N THR A 555 8.40 10.07 7.46
CA THR A 555 9.34 10.97 6.75
C THR A 555 9.92 12.02 7.68
N HIS A 556 9.13 12.62 8.57
CA HIS A 556 9.61 13.60 9.55
C HIS A 556 10.55 12.97 10.58
N TRP A 557 10.24 11.75 11.03
CA TRP A 557 11.14 10.98 11.87
C TRP A 557 12.50 10.72 11.20
N ARG A 558 12.50 10.32 9.92
CA ARG A 558 13.75 10.16 9.16
C ARG A 558 14.53 11.46 9.05
N ALA A 559 13.87 12.58 8.81
CA ALA A 559 14.52 13.88 8.73
C ALA A 559 15.15 14.28 10.06
N LEU A 560 14.44 14.06 11.18
CA LEU A 560 14.94 14.30 12.54
C LEU A 560 16.21 13.49 12.83
N PHE A 561 16.15 12.17 12.62
CA PHE A 561 17.28 11.28 12.87
C PHE A 561 18.47 11.57 11.95
N ARG A 562 18.25 11.83 10.65
CA ARG A 562 19.32 12.27 9.74
C ARG A 562 19.94 13.62 10.13
N ALA A 563 19.14 14.56 10.63
CA ALA A 563 19.66 15.83 11.14
C ALA A 563 20.51 15.61 12.39
N ALA A 564 20.08 14.70 13.27
CA ALA A 564 20.83 14.29 14.45
C ALA A 564 22.15 13.59 14.10
N ASP A 565 22.12 12.63 13.18
CA ASP A 565 23.32 11.92 12.72
C ASP A 565 24.34 12.86 12.08
N ARG A 566 23.87 13.82 11.27
CA ARG A 566 24.75 14.84 10.65
C ARG A 566 25.39 15.78 11.66
N ALA A 567 24.76 15.99 12.81
CA ALA A 567 25.31 16.84 13.86
C ALA A 567 26.32 16.08 14.71
N ASP A 568 25.92 14.91 15.23
CA ASP A 568 26.73 14.00 16.02
C ASP A 568 25.95 12.70 16.27
N THR A 569 26.53 11.56 15.91
CA THR A 569 26.02 10.22 16.20
C THR A 569 25.62 10.03 17.67
N ALA A 570 26.44 10.50 18.61
CA ALA A 570 26.12 10.38 20.04
C ALA A 570 24.88 11.21 20.41
N HIS A 571 24.59 12.27 19.66
CA HIS A 571 23.43 13.13 19.87
C HIS A 571 22.13 12.47 19.38
N ALA A 572 22.19 11.78 18.25
CA ALA A 572 21.07 11.00 17.73
C ALA A 572 20.67 9.85 18.67
N THR A 573 21.65 9.18 19.27
CA THR A 573 21.41 8.14 20.29
C THR A 573 20.72 8.70 21.53
N VAL A 574 21.19 9.84 22.07
CA VAL A 574 20.54 10.50 23.23
C VAL A 574 19.11 10.91 22.90
N LEU A 575 18.87 11.45 21.70
CA LEU A 575 17.54 11.81 21.25
C LEU A 575 16.61 10.60 21.18
N ALA A 576 17.06 9.50 20.57
CA ALA A 576 16.27 8.27 20.46
C ALA A 576 15.96 7.66 21.85
N GLN A 577 16.95 7.62 22.74
CA GLN A 577 16.76 7.14 24.11
C GLN A 577 15.76 8.01 24.88
N TRP A 578 15.93 9.33 24.82
CA TRP A 578 15.02 10.27 25.46
C TRP A 578 13.57 10.10 24.98
N LEU A 579 13.36 9.90 23.68
CA LEU A 579 12.03 9.65 23.13
C LEU A 579 11.36 8.39 23.70
N ILE A 580 12.14 7.31 23.87
CA ILE A 580 11.65 6.06 24.46
C ILE A 580 11.30 6.25 25.93
N GLU A 581 12.12 6.97 26.69
CA GLU A 581 11.85 7.30 28.10
C GLU A 581 10.54 8.10 28.23
N GLN A 582 10.19 8.89 27.21
CA GLN A 582 8.92 9.61 27.12
C GLN A 582 7.76 8.77 26.55
N SER A 583 7.91 7.45 26.44
CA SER A 583 6.90 6.53 25.89
C SER A 583 6.46 6.88 24.46
N VAL A 584 7.33 7.53 23.68
CA VAL A 584 7.06 7.80 22.27
C VAL A 584 7.34 6.55 21.45
N ASP A 585 6.37 6.13 20.65
CA ASP A 585 6.54 5.02 19.73
C ASP A 585 7.44 5.41 18.56
N LEU A 586 8.65 4.84 18.51
CA LEU A 586 9.57 5.09 17.41
C LEU A 586 9.05 4.38 16.15
N PRO A 587 9.13 4.99 14.95
CA PRO A 587 8.89 4.25 13.73
C PRO A 587 9.98 3.20 13.52
N ILE A 588 9.58 2.04 12.99
CA ILE A 588 10.44 0.86 12.83
C ILE A 588 11.71 1.16 12.03
N ARG A 589 11.60 1.70 10.81
CA ARG A 589 12.81 1.88 9.97
C ARG A 589 13.83 2.87 10.56
N PRO A 590 13.43 4.06 11.07
CA PRO A 590 14.38 4.98 11.69
C PRO A 590 14.89 4.49 13.05
N GLY A 591 14.03 3.89 13.86
CA GLY A 591 14.39 3.41 15.20
C GLY A 591 15.28 2.16 15.19
N LEU A 592 15.33 1.42 14.08
CA LEU A 592 16.25 0.29 13.88
C LEU A 592 17.57 0.68 13.19
N HIS A 593 17.92 1.96 13.16
CA HIS A 593 19.23 2.35 12.63
C HIS A 593 20.34 1.71 13.48
N ARG A 594 21.30 1.06 12.80
CA ARG A 594 22.37 0.26 13.42
C ARG A 594 23.07 1.00 14.56
N VAL A 595 23.44 2.25 14.30
CA VAL A 595 24.11 3.13 15.27
C VAL A 595 23.32 3.27 16.57
N TYR A 596 22.00 3.43 16.52
CA TYR A 596 21.19 3.62 17.72
C TYR A 596 21.09 2.34 18.53
N LEU A 597 20.91 1.22 17.82
CA LEU A 597 20.85 -0.09 18.45
C LEU A 597 22.19 -0.48 19.07
N GLU A 598 23.34 -0.10 18.50
CA GLU A 598 24.66 -0.38 19.08
C GLU A 598 24.94 0.49 20.32
N HIS A 599 24.56 1.76 20.31
CA HIS A 599 24.97 2.70 21.37
C HIS A 599 23.99 2.84 22.55
N SER A 600 22.76 2.30 22.48
CA SER A 600 21.78 2.43 23.58
C SER A 600 21.10 1.11 23.94
N PRO A 601 21.40 0.55 25.13
CA PRO A 601 20.69 -0.61 25.68
C PRO A 601 19.18 -0.38 25.81
N ALA A 602 18.75 0.84 26.17
CA ALA A 602 17.33 1.19 26.31
C ALA A 602 16.57 1.08 24.98
N ILE A 603 17.22 1.44 23.86
CA ILE A 603 16.64 1.28 22.52
C ILE A 603 16.52 -0.21 22.16
N ARG A 604 17.54 -1.02 22.46
CA ARG A 604 17.48 -2.48 22.25
C ARG A 604 16.36 -3.13 23.08
N GLU A 605 16.20 -2.73 24.35
CA GLU A 605 15.15 -3.24 25.23
C GLU A 605 13.74 -2.86 24.74
N HIS A 606 13.54 -1.60 24.31
CA HIS A 606 12.28 -1.16 23.72
C HIS A 606 11.89 -2.01 22.51
N TRP A 607 12.82 -2.16 21.55
CA TRP A 607 12.56 -2.95 20.35
C TRP A 607 12.40 -4.43 20.65
N THR A 608 13.10 -4.97 21.64
CA THR A 608 12.90 -6.36 22.10
C THR A 608 11.49 -6.55 22.64
N ARG A 609 11.04 -5.68 23.55
CA ARG A 609 9.67 -5.73 24.10
C ARG A 609 8.63 -5.64 22.99
N ARG A 610 8.82 -4.71 22.05
CA ARG A 610 7.91 -4.50 20.93
C ARG A 610 7.92 -5.66 19.93
N ALA A 611 9.08 -6.26 19.66
CA ALA A 611 9.21 -7.45 18.82
C ALA A 611 8.43 -8.65 19.38
N THR A 612 8.38 -8.75 20.71
CA THR A 612 7.62 -9.78 21.43
C THR A 612 6.14 -9.44 21.62
N ALA A 613 5.76 -8.18 21.45
CA ALA A 613 4.38 -7.75 21.59
C ALA A 613 3.55 -8.16 20.37
N CYS A 614 2.26 -8.42 20.59
CA CYS A 614 1.33 -8.88 19.55
C CYS A 614 0.79 -7.76 18.65
N ASP A 615 1.28 -6.52 18.81
CA ASP A 615 0.79 -5.32 18.14
C ASP A 615 1.51 -5.00 16.82
N ILE A 616 2.70 -5.56 16.60
CA ILE A 616 3.42 -5.41 15.33
C ILE A 616 3.16 -6.57 14.37
N LYS A 617 3.21 -6.29 13.06
CA LYS A 617 3.03 -7.33 12.04
C LYS A 617 4.21 -8.32 12.10
N PRO A 618 4.00 -9.63 11.89
CA PRO A 618 5.07 -10.63 11.95
C PRO A 618 6.30 -10.32 11.10
N ALA A 619 6.11 -9.82 9.87
CA ALA A 619 7.22 -9.43 9.00
C ALA A 619 8.05 -8.27 9.55
N GLN A 620 7.41 -7.34 10.28
CA GLN A 620 8.09 -6.25 10.96
C GLN A 620 8.82 -6.75 12.22
N ALA A 621 8.21 -7.67 12.97
CA ALA A 621 8.85 -8.31 14.11
C ALA A 621 10.15 -9.03 13.70
N VAL A 622 10.11 -9.80 12.62
CA VAL A 622 11.31 -10.45 12.06
C VAL A 622 12.39 -9.43 11.72
N LEU A 623 12.04 -8.33 11.03
CA LEU A 623 13.01 -7.30 10.69
C LEU A 623 13.65 -6.67 11.94
N VAL A 624 12.85 -6.41 12.98
CA VAL A 624 13.35 -5.91 14.27
C VAL A 624 14.32 -6.92 14.89
N GLU A 625 13.95 -8.19 14.97
CA GLU A 625 14.79 -9.23 15.56
C GLU A 625 16.11 -9.43 14.80
N CYS A 626 16.10 -9.45 13.46
CA CYS A 626 17.32 -9.50 12.66
C CYS A 626 18.28 -8.34 13.00
N ARG A 627 17.74 -7.12 13.16
CA ARG A 627 18.54 -5.94 13.55
C ARG A 627 19.02 -5.99 15.00
N LEU A 628 18.22 -6.56 15.91
CA LEU A 628 18.64 -6.79 17.29
C LEU A 628 19.77 -7.81 17.37
N VAL A 629 19.74 -8.89 16.58
CA VAL A 629 20.85 -9.87 16.52
C VAL A 629 22.16 -9.17 16.12
N GLU A 630 22.14 -8.43 15.01
CA GLU A 630 23.31 -7.67 14.53
C GLU A 630 23.85 -6.71 15.60
N ALA A 631 22.95 -5.95 16.25
CA ALA A 631 23.33 -4.97 17.26
C ALA A 631 23.90 -5.62 18.53
N HIS A 632 23.27 -6.68 19.05
CA HIS A 632 23.77 -7.39 20.22
C HIS A 632 25.14 -8.03 19.96
N GLN A 633 25.40 -8.52 18.75
CA GLN A 633 26.72 -9.03 18.39
C GLN A 633 27.79 -7.93 18.32
N ALA A 634 27.44 -6.77 17.74
CA ALA A 634 28.34 -5.63 17.66
C ALA A 634 28.71 -5.07 19.05
N THR A 635 27.88 -5.29 20.07
CA THR A 635 28.13 -4.87 21.46
C THR A 635 28.59 -6.02 22.37
N ASP A 636 28.96 -7.18 21.82
CA ASP A 636 29.37 -8.40 22.55
C ASP A 636 28.33 -8.92 23.59
N GLU A 637 27.05 -8.61 23.39
CA GLU A 637 25.93 -9.10 24.21
C GLU A 637 25.44 -10.47 23.70
N ILE A 638 26.33 -11.47 23.73
CA ILE A 638 26.13 -12.76 23.05
C ILE A 638 24.85 -13.50 23.47
N GLU A 639 24.48 -13.47 24.75
CA GLU A 639 23.25 -14.12 25.24
C GLU A 639 21.98 -13.42 24.74
N ALA A 640 22.00 -12.09 24.59
CA ALA A 640 20.89 -11.35 24.03
C ALA A 640 20.73 -11.61 22.52
N ALA A 641 21.86 -11.69 21.79
CA ALA A 641 21.87 -12.12 20.39
C ALA A 641 21.30 -13.54 20.22
N ARG A 642 21.68 -14.48 21.11
CA ARG A 642 21.12 -15.85 21.14
C ARG A 642 19.61 -15.84 21.39
N ALA A 643 19.13 -15.03 22.32
CA ALA A 643 17.70 -14.93 22.60
C ALA A 643 16.90 -14.37 21.42
N ALA A 644 17.47 -13.40 20.67
CA ALA A 644 16.86 -12.85 19.45
C ALA A 644 16.83 -13.88 18.31
N LEU A 645 17.91 -14.64 18.11
CA LEU A 645 17.96 -15.75 17.17
C LEU A 645 16.90 -16.82 17.48
N ASP A 646 16.69 -17.14 18.76
CA ASP A 646 15.65 -18.10 19.18
C ASP A 646 14.23 -17.57 18.94
N ARG A 647 14.03 -16.24 18.98
CA ARG A 647 12.77 -15.62 18.54
C ARG A 647 12.59 -15.75 17.03
N LEU A 648 13.65 -15.55 16.24
CA LEU A 648 13.61 -15.77 14.79
C LEU A 648 13.26 -17.22 14.44
N GLU A 649 13.76 -18.22 15.18
CA GLU A 649 13.36 -19.61 14.95
C GLU A 649 11.85 -19.84 15.12
N ARG A 650 11.24 -19.23 16.16
CA ARG A 650 9.79 -19.29 16.36
C ARG A 650 9.03 -18.59 15.25
N TRP A 651 9.52 -17.46 14.78
CA TRP A 651 8.90 -16.76 13.66
C TRP A 651 8.96 -17.59 12.36
N ALA A 652 10.05 -18.32 12.14
CA ALA A 652 10.27 -19.16 10.97
C ALA A 652 9.29 -20.34 10.82
N GLU A 653 8.51 -20.68 11.84
CA GLU A 653 7.41 -21.67 11.73
C GLU A 653 6.32 -21.23 10.74
N ARG A 654 6.29 -19.95 10.37
CA ARG A 654 5.34 -19.37 9.41
C ARG A 654 6.04 -19.10 8.07
N PRO A 655 5.43 -19.43 6.91
CA PRO A 655 6.08 -19.31 5.60
C PRO A 655 6.59 -17.88 5.26
N ALA A 656 5.78 -16.85 5.48
CA ALA A 656 6.15 -15.47 5.11
C ALA A 656 7.34 -14.93 5.94
N PRO A 657 7.35 -15.05 7.28
CA PRO A 657 8.54 -14.84 8.10
C PRO A 657 9.76 -15.65 7.66
N ALA A 658 9.60 -16.95 7.37
CA ALA A 658 10.71 -17.83 7.00
C ALA A 658 11.46 -17.33 5.77
N ALA A 659 10.76 -16.88 4.73
CA ALA A 659 11.38 -16.30 3.54
C ALA A 659 12.21 -15.04 3.84
N THR A 660 11.73 -14.20 4.76
CA THR A 660 12.43 -12.97 5.17
C THR A 660 13.71 -13.30 5.95
N ILE A 661 13.65 -14.31 6.82
CA ILE A 661 14.81 -14.78 7.60
C ILE A 661 15.84 -15.44 6.69
N ALA A 662 15.41 -16.25 5.71
CA ALA A 662 16.29 -16.86 4.73
C ALA A 662 17.07 -15.79 3.95
N ALA A 663 16.38 -14.77 3.42
CA ALA A 663 17.01 -13.67 2.71
C ALA A 663 18.03 -12.90 3.58
N TRP A 664 17.70 -12.68 4.86
CA TRP A 664 18.63 -12.06 5.82
C TRP A 664 19.87 -12.91 6.08
N LEU A 665 19.73 -14.23 6.23
CA LEU A 665 20.86 -15.14 6.39
C LEU A 665 21.73 -15.19 5.13
N ASP A 666 21.14 -15.13 3.94
CA ASP A 666 21.86 -15.17 2.67
C ASP A 666 22.62 -13.88 2.37
N ALA A 667 22.17 -12.75 2.93
CA ALA A 667 22.90 -11.48 2.89
C ALA A 667 24.23 -11.49 3.70
N GLY A 668 24.60 -12.61 4.32
CA GLY A 668 25.92 -12.81 4.92
C GLY A 668 26.02 -12.41 6.39
N ALA A 669 24.93 -12.50 7.16
CA ALA A 669 24.96 -12.22 8.59
C ALA A 669 26.01 -13.08 9.32
N GLU A 670 27.01 -12.45 9.92
CA GLU A 670 28.00 -13.14 10.75
C GLU A 670 27.40 -13.44 12.12
N LEU A 671 26.90 -14.66 12.34
CA LEU A 671 26.18 -15.02 13.58
C LEU A 671 27.08 -15.61 14.68
N ARG A 672 28.40 -15.64 14.49
CA ARG A 672 29.33 -16.09 15.53
C ARG A 672 29.59 -14.95 16.53
N PRO A 673 29.80 -15.24 17.83
CA PRO A 673 29.75 -16.54 18.50
C PRO A 673 28.34 -16.95 18.98
N ALA A 674 27.30 -16.15 18.68
CA ALA A 674 25.93 -16.43 19.12
C ALA A 674 25.45 -17.81 18.64
N TRP A 675 25.68 -18.13 17.36
CA TRP A 675 25.48 -19.44 16.75
C TRP A 675 26.75 -19.98 16.08
N SER A 676 26.96 -21.29 16.22
CA SER A 676 28.01 -21.99 15.48
C SER A 676 27.63 -22.16 14.00
N ARG A 677 28.63 -22.35 13.13
CA ARG A 677 28.39 -22.63 11.70
C ARG A 677 27.44 -23.82 11.48
N ARG A 678 27.59 -24.87 12.30
CA ARG A 678 26.68 -26.03 12.34
C ARG A 678 25.23 -25.60 12.63
N SER A 679 25.01 -24.73 13.62
CA SER A 679 23.67 -24.25 14.00
C SER A 679 23.01 -23.43 12.88
N ILE A 680 23.78 -22.54 12.23
CA ILE A 680 23.32 -21.73 11.10
C ILE A 680 22.87 -22.63 9.95
N LEU A 681 23.68 -23.64 9.59
CA LEU A 681 23.36 -24.57 8.50
C LEU A 681 22.11 -25.41 8.80
N TRP A 682 21.96 -25.91 10.05
CA TRP A 682 20.73 -26.59 10.47
C TRP A 682 19.50 -25.68 10.42
N PHE A 683 19.64 -24.40 10.77
CA PHE A 683 18.54 -23.45 10.66
C PHE A 683 18.18 -23.14 9.21
N ARG A 684 19.18 -22.94 8.33
CA ARG A 684 18.95 -22.79 6.88
C ARG A 684 18.25 -24.01 6.28
N LEU A 685 18.63 -25.21 6.70
CA LEU A 685 17.98 -26.45 6.27
C LEU A 685 16.49 -26.47 6.65
N ARG A 686 16.16 -26.06 7.88
CA ARG A 686 14.77 -25.91 8.35
C ARG A 686 14.00 -24.85 7.56
N LEU A 687 14.60 -23.69 7.31
CA LEU A 687 14.00 -22.61 6.53
C LEU A 687 13.71 -23.05 5.09
N ALA A 688 14.66 -23.71 4.42
CA ALA A 688 14.46 -24.24 3.08
C ALA A 688 13.28 -25.21 3.03
N ARG A 689 13.11 -26.06 4.07
CA ARG A 689 11.96 -26.95 4.20
C ARG A 689 10.64 -26.18 4.39
N TYR A 690 10.60 -25.18 5.26
CA TYR A 690 9.38 -24.38 5.50
C TYR A 690 8.97 -23.54 4.29
N CYS A 691 9.95 -23.06 3.52
CA CYS A 691 9.73 -22.29 2.31
C CYS A 691 9.52 -23.16 1.05
N HIS A 692 9.59 -24.49 1.17
CA HIS A 692 9.60 -25.41 0.04
C HIS A 692 10.68 -25.10 -1.01
N ASP A 693 11.82 -24.53 -0.57
CA ASP A 693 12.96 -24.21 -1.43
C ASP A 693 13.80 -25.45 -1.71
N ARG A 694 13.29 -26.30 -2.61
CA ARG A 694 13.98 -27.51 -3.06
C ARG A 694 15.31 -27.22 -3.75
N ALA A 695 15.46 -26.05 -4.37
CA ALA A 695 16.66 -25.69 -5.13
C ALA A 695 17.88 -25.49 -4.22
N SER A 696 17.70 -24.93 -3.02
CA SER A 696 18.80 -24.71 -2.07
C SER A 696 19.17 -25.93 -1.23
N LEU A 697 18.28 -26.94 -1.11
CA LEU A 697 18.49 -28.10 -0.24
C LEU A 697 19.81 -28.86 -0.53
N PRO A 698 20.17 -29.20 -1.78
CA PRO A 698 21.43 -29.89 -2.07
C PRO A 698 22.64 -29.15 -1.51
N ALA A 699 22.75 -27.84 -1.78
CA ALA A 699 23.90 -27.04 -1.36
C ALA A 699 24.00 -26.92 0.17
N ILE A 700 22.85 -26.77 0.86
CA ILE A 700 22.82 -26.68 2.33
C ILE A 700 23.20 -28.03 2.95
N LEU A 701 22.63 -29.15 2.46
CA LEU A 701 22.93 -30.50 2.93
C LEU A 701 24.41 -30.84 2.75
N THR A 702 24.98 -30.60 1.57
CA THR A 702 26.39 -30.84 1.30
C THR A 702 27.29 -30.04 2.23
N ARG A 703 27.02 -28.74 2.42
CA ARG A 703 27.80 -27.91 3.35
C ARG A 703 27.69 -28.39 4.79
N LEU A 704 26.50 -28.78 5.22
CA LEU A 704 26.27 -29.30 6.56
C LEU A 704 26.99 -30.64 6.77
N PHE A 705 26.90 -31.54 5.80
CA PHE A 705 27.61 -32.82 5.80
C PHE A 705 29.11 -32.62 6.00
N TYR A 706 29.79 -31.85 5.15
CA TYR A 706 31.22 -31.61 5.31
C TYR A 706 31.59 -30.85 6.59
N THR A 707 30.65 -30.12 7.18
CA THR A 707 30.88 -29.46 8.49
C THR A 707 30.91 -30.46 9.64
N ILE A 708 30.20 -31.60 9.53
CA ILE A 708 30.07 -32.57 10.62
C ILE A 708 30.72 -33.93 10.33
N ARG A 709 31.01 -34.25 9.07
CA ARG A 709 31.51 -35.55 8.60
C ARG A 709 32.64 -36.13 9.44
N ASP A 710 33.62 -35.29 9.77
CA ASP A 710 34.85 -35.73 10.45
C ASP A 710 34.71 -35.70 11.98
N THR A 711 33.64 -35.12 12.52
CA THR A 711 33.42 -34.96 13.99
C THR A 711 32.19 -35.67 14.53
N ASP A 712 31.23 -35.99 13.67
CA ASP A 712 29.93 -36.59 13.97
C ASP A 712 29.47 -37.42 12.77
N ARG A 713 30.18 -38.55 12.60
CA ARG A 713 30.03 -39.47 11.46
C ARG A 713 28.63 -40.07 11.38
N PHE A 714 28.03 -40.44 12.53
CA PHE A 714 26.65 -40.90 12.58
C PHE A 714 25.67 -39.81 12.10
N GLY A 715 25.84 -38.57 12.57
CA GLY A 715 25.05 -37.44 12.10
C GLY A 715 25.22 -37.20 10.59
N ALA A 716 26.42 -37.39 10.05
CA ALA A 716 26.67 -37.31 8.61
C ALA A 716 25.99 -38.45 7.82
N GLY A 717 26.03 -39.67 8.35
CA GLY A 717 25.29 -40.83 7.83
C GLY A 717 23.79 -40.58 7.75
N GLU A 718 23.22 -39.96 8.78
CA GLU A 718 21.80 -39.64 8.76
C GLU A 718 21.44 -38.46 7.84
N LEU A 719 22.37 -37.55 7.52
CA LEU A 719 22.15 -36.55 6.46
C LEU A 719 22.04 -37.21 5.07
N ILE A 720 22.75 -38.32 4.85
CA ILE A 720 22.60 -39.14 3.63
C ILE A 720 21.20 -39.75 3.59
N ALA A 721 20.75 -40.35 4.70
CA ALA A 721 19.39 -40.89 4.80
C ALA A 721 18.33 -39.80 4.56
N LEU A 722 18.51 -38.62 5.16
CA LEU A 722 17.62 -37.48 4.97
C LEU A 722 17.58 -37.00 3.51
N ALA A 723 18.73 -37.00 2.83
CA ALA A 723 18.79 -36.68 1.40
C ALA A 723 17.99 -37.68 0.55
N ARG A 724 18.03 -38.98 0.89
CA ARG A 724 17.21 -40.01 0.23
C ARG A 724 15.73 -39.82 0.49
N ASP A 725 15.35 -39.58 1.74
CA ASP A 725 13.97 -39.31 2.15
C ASP A 725 13.36 -38.09 1.43
N TRP A 726 14.20 -37.18 0.97
CA TRP A 726 13.79 -35.98 0.23
C TRP A 726 13.98 -36.11 -1.28
N GLU A 727 14.15 -37.33 -1.79
CA GLU A 727 14.27 -37.62 -3.22
C GLU A 727 15.50 -36.96 -3.86
N LEU A 728 16.57 -36.73 -3.09
CA LEU A 728 17.84 -36.16 -3.55
C LEU A 728 18.90 -37.27 -3.73
N ALA A 729 18.59 -38.29 -4.53
CA ALA A 729 19.43 -39.48 -4.71
C ALA A 729 20.88 -39.15 -5.08
N ASP A 730 21.11 -38.29 -6.09
CA ASP A 730 22.45 -37.88 -6.53
C ASP A 730 23.26 -37.16 -5.43
N VAL A 731 22.58 -36.45 -4.53
CA VAL A 731 23.24 -35.83 -3.38
C VAL A 731 23.58 -36.92 -2.37
N ALA A 732 22.62 -37.77 -2.02
CA ALA A 732 22.83 -38.87 -1.08
C ALA A 732 24.00 -39.77 -1.47
N ASP A 733 24.09 -40.17 -2.74
CA ASP A 733 25.13 -41.08 -3.22
C ASP A 733 26.51 -40.42 -3.22
N ARG A 734 26.60 -39.13 -3.59
CA ARG A 734 27.85 -38.36 -3.47
C ARG A 734 28.29 -38.20 -2.02
N LEU A 735 27.35 -37.91 -1.11
CA LEU A 735 27.65 -37.79 0.31
C LEU A 735 28.07 -39.14 0.90
N ALA A 736 27.43 -40.24 0.48
CA ALA A 736 27.80 -41.59 0.88
C ALA A 736 29.23 -41.95 0.43
N ALA A 737 29.58 -41.66 -0.83
CA ALA A 737 30.93 -41.88 -1.35
C ALA A 737 31.98 -40.99 -0.65
N ALA A 738 31.57 -39.81 -0.16
CA ALA A 738 32.46 -38.88 0.54
C ALA A 738 32.59 -39.16 2.04
N LEU A 739 31.73 -40.01 2.61
CA LEU A 739 31.85 -40.46 4.00
C LEU A 739 33.08 -41.38 4.06
N PRO A 740 34.10 -41.09 4.88
CA PRO A 740 35.32 -41.92 4.93
C PRO A 740 34.93 -43.37 5.17
N PRO A 741 35.60 -44.40 4.63
CA PRO A 741 35.32 -45.78 5.04
C PRO A 741 35.53 -45.91 6.55
N ASP A 742 34.73 -46.75 7.22
CA ASP A 742 34.99 -47.06 8.63
C ASP A 742 36.36 -47.73 8.69
N THR A 743 37.31 -47.11 9.38
CA THR A 743 38.58 -47.79 9.66
C THR A 743 38.25 -49.10 10.39
N ALA A 744 39.01 -50.16 10.15
CA ALA A 744 38.72 -51.50 10.70
C ALA A 744 38.51 -51.51 12.23
N GLU A 745 39.05 -50.52 12.95
CA GLU A 745 38.80 -50.29 14.38
C GLU A 745 37.36 -49.83 14.70
N GLN A 746 36.70 -49.09 13.80
CA GLN A 746 35.30 -48.64 13.95
C GLN A 746 34.28 -49.65 13.41
N ASN A 747 34.65 -50.46 12.41
CA ASN A 747 33.78 -51.51 11.84
C ASN A 747 33.47 -52.70 12.77
N THR A 748 34.07 -52.75 13.97
CA THR A 748 33.57 -53.63 15.04
C THR A 748 32.19 -53.18 15.59
N ASP A 749 31.62 -52.08 15.10
CA ASP A 749 30.27 -51.58 15.47
C ASP A 749 29.11 -52.46 15.01
N ASP A 750 29.27 -53.26 13.95
CA ASP A 750 28.24 -54.20 13.47
C ASP A 750 28.46 -55.63 13.96
N ALA A 751 29.62 -55.93 14.56
CA ALA A 751 29.78 -57.16 15.31
C ALA A 751 28.80 -57.10 16.50
N PRO A 752 27.89 -58.08 16.66
CA PRO A 752 26.98 -58.11 17.79
C PRO A 752 27.83 -58.07 19.06
N VAL A 753 27.82 -56.94 19.76
CA VAL A 753 28.48 -56.79 21.05
C VAL A 753 27.76 -57.75 21.97
N ALA A 754 28.34 -58.94 22.17
CA ALA A 754 27.75 -60.05 22.92
C ALA A 754 27.55 -59.76 24.42
N SER A 755 27.83 -58.53 24.85
CA SER A 755 27.52 -58.08 26.20
C SER A 755 26.01 -57.89 26.36
N ALA A 756 25.41 -58.83 27.09
CA ALA A 756 24.01 -58.81 27.51
C ALA A 756 23.70 -57.76 28.59
N ALA A 757 24.64 -56.85 28.90
CA ALA A 757 24.40 -55.82 29.90
C ALA A 757 23.24 -54.92 29.44
N PRO A 758 22.15 -54.83 30.21
CA PRO A 758 21.03 -53.97 29.88
C PRO A 758 21.48 -52.50 29.89
N VAL A 759 21.05 -51.74 28.89
CA VAL A 759 21.36 -50.32 28.73
C VAL A 759 20.07 -49.50 28.74
N SER A 760 20.09 -48.38 29.45
CA SER A 760 19.03 -47.38 29.51
C SER A 760 19.37 -46.17 28.64
N ILE A 761 18.50 -45.86 27.69
CA ILE A 761 18.62 -44.74 26.75
C ILE A 761 17.48 -43.75 26.97
N VAL A 762 17.81 -42.46 27.07
CA VAL A 762 16.80 -41.39 27.12
C VAL A 762 16.71 -40.69 25.78
N PHE A 763 15.54 -40.73 25.14
CA PHE A 763 15.24 -40.00 23.91
C PHE A 763 14.54 -38.69 24.25
N VAL A 764 15.10 -37.56 23.81
CA VAL A 764 14.55 -36.22 24.05
C VAL A 764 14.21 -35.55 22.72
N GLY A 765 13.03 -34.94 22.66
CA GLY A 765 12.57 -34.12 21.55
C GLY A 765 11.37 -34.70 20.80
N GLY A 766 10.96 -34.01 19.73
CA GLY A 766 9.75 -34.35 18.98
C GLY A 766 8.51 -33.60 19.47
N ASN A 767 7.47 -33.58 18.65
CA ASN A 767 6.14 -33.01 18.92
C ASN A 767 5.11 -34.15 19.09
N GLU A 768 3.80 -33.82 19.13
CA GLU A 768 2.75 -34.83 19.30
C GLU A 768 2.76 -35.92 18.21
N VAL A 769 3.30 -35.65 17.02
CA VAL A 769 3.39 -36.64 15.93
C VAL A 769 4.47 -37.67 16.24
N GLN A 770 5.61 -37.27 16.81
CA GLN A 770 6.65 -38.22 17.22
C GLN A 770 6.23 -39.03 18.44
N ALA A 771 5.53 -38.43 19.40
CA ALA A 771 5.02 -39.15 20.57
C ALA A 771 4.11 -40.34 20.19
N ARG A 772 3.36 -40.23 19.09
CA ARG A 772 2.54 -41.33 18.56
C ARG A 772 3.35 -42.50 17.99
N ARG A 773 4.67 -42.34 17.82
CA ARG A 773 5.59 -43.35 17.29
C ARG A 773 6.38 -44.05 18.38
N ASP A 774 6.27 -43.61 19.62
CA ASP A 774 7.05 -44.15 20.74
C ASP A 774 6.83 -45.65 20.92
N ASP A 775 5.57 -46.10 20.94
CA ASP A 775 5.23 -47.51 21.14
C ASP A 775 5.80 -48.36 20.01
N ALA A 776 5.63 -47.94 18.75
CA ALA A 776 6.20 -48.62 17.60
C ALA A 776 7.75 -48.64 17.62
N ALA A 777 8.39 -47.59 18.12
CA ALA A 777 9.84 -47.56 18.30
C ALA A 777 10.29 -48.51 19.42
N ARG A 778 9.56 -48.57 20.55
CA ARG A 778 9.84 -49.50 21.66
C ARG A 778 9.65 -50.95 21.25
N ASP A 779 8.54 -51.28 20.58
CA ASP A 779 8.25 -52.64 20.13
C ASP A 779 9.33 -53.15 19.17
N ARG A 780 9.76 -52.28 18.25
CA ARG A 780 10.84 -52.61 17.31
C ARG A 780 12.19 -52.74 18.01
N LEU A 781 12.50 -51.86 18.97
CA LEU A 781 13.72 -51.99 19.78
C LEU A 781 13.73 -53.27 20.60
N LEU A 782 12.60 -53.65 21.21
CA LEU A 782 12.48 -54.88 21.97
C LEU A 782 12.68 -56.12 21.09
N ALA A 783 12.18 -56.09 19.85
CA ALA A 783 12.35 -57.17 18.89
C ALA A 783 13.80 -57.26 18.34
N GLU A 784 14.45 -56.13 18.08
CA GLU A 784 15.77 -56.08 17.42
C GLU A 784 16.96 -56.06 18.39
N ASP A 785 16.82 -55.48 19.59
CA ASP A 785 17.87 -55.35 20.61
C ASP A 785 17.24 -55.30 22.02
N PRO A 786 16.81 -56.45 22.59
CA PRO A 786 16.09 -56.50 23.87
C PRO A 786 16.92 -56.01 25.08
N GLY A 787 18.24 -55.88 24.92
CA GLY A 787 19.11 -55.31 25.93
C GLY A 787 19.10 -53.78 25.98
N ILE A 788 18.32 -53.10 25.13
CA ILE A 788 18.17 -51.64 25.15
C ILE A 788 16.76 -51.28 25.62
N THR A 789 16.68 -50.45 26.66
CA THR A 789 15.44 -49.82 27.10
C THR A 789 15.46 -48.33 26.74
N ALA A 790 14.35 -47.81 26.21
CA ALA A 790 14.26 -46.42 25.78
C ALA A 790 13.12 -45.67 26.48
N THR A 791 13.47 -44.56 27.15
CA THR A 791 12.51 -43.64 27.78
C THR A 791 12.38 -42.38 26.94
N PHE A 792 11.16 -42.00 26.59
CA PHE A 792 10.88 -40.89 25.68
C PHE A 792 10.39 -39.65 26.43
N HIS A 793 11.01 -38.50 26.17
CA HIS A 793 10.64 -37.20 26.72
C HIS A 793 10.32 -36.21 25.60
N HIS A 794 9.02 -36.08 25.30
CA HIS A 794 8.48 -35.03 24.45
C HIS A 794 8.23 -33.76 25.25
N VAL A 795 9.32 -33.05 25.50
CA VAL A 795 9.29 -31.66 25.92
C VAL A 795 8.71 -30.81 24.80
N GLY A 796 7.38 -30.66 24.82
CA GLY A 796 6.65 -29.86 23.83
C GLY A 796 7.16 -28.43 23.71
N TRP A 797 6.51 -27.63 22.87
CA TRP A 797 6.94 -26.27 22.54
C TRP A 797 6.57 -25.25 23.64
N ASP A 798 6.39 -25.69 24.88
CA ASP A 798 6.00 -24.79 25.96
C ASP A 798 7.14 -23.86 26.38
N ALA A 799 6.80 -22.67 26.86
CA ALA A 799 7.77 -21.72 27.40
C ALA A 799 8.27 -22.10 28.80
N HIS A 800 7.79 -23.23 29.36
CA HIS A 800 7.99 -23.63 30.75
C HIS A 800 9.10 -24.66 30.93
N TRP A 801 9.87 -24.95 29.86
CA TRP A 801 10.97 -25.91 29.87
C TRP A 801 12.00 -25.66 30.98
N ALA A 802 12.24 -24.41 31.38
CA ALA A 802 13.22 -24.07 32.42
C ALA A 802 12.92 -24.76 33.76
N ARG A 803 11.64 -24.93 34.12
CA ARG A 803 11.23 -25.65 35.35
C ARG A 803 11.43 -27.15 35.24
N ARG A 804 11.31 -27.71 34.02
CA ARG A 804 11.43 -29.16 33.77
C ARG A 804 12.88 -29.57 33.50
N LEU A 805 13.75 -28.63 33.16
CA LEU A 805 15.14 -28.91 32.79
C LEU A 805 15.91 -29.65 33.89
N PRO A 806 15.88 -29.27 35.19
CA PRO A 806 16.62 -30.01 36.22
C PRO A 806 16.17 -31.47 36.34
N GLN A 807 14.86 -31.72 36.28
CA GLN A 807 14.29 -33.08 36.34
C GLN A 807 14.68 -33.91 35.12
N LEU A 808 14.63 -33.30 33.93
CA LEU A 808 15.06 -33.99 32.71
C LEU A 808 16.56 -34.28 32.74
N LEU A 809 17.40 -33.32 33.15
CA LEU A 809 18.86 -33.52 33.25
C LEU A 809 19.19 -34.63 34.23
N ALA A 810 18.53 -34.69 35.39
CA ALA A 810 18.68 -35.81 36.32
C ALA A 810 18.33 -37.15 35.66
N THR A 811 17.22 -37.20 34.91
CA THR A 811 16.80 -38.42 34.18
C THR A 811 17.82 -38.79 33.11
N CYS A 812 18.32 -37.81 32.35
CA CYS A 812 19.30 -38.03 31.29
C CYS A 812 20.67 -38.46 31.82
N ASN A 813 21.13 -37.91 32.96
CA ASN A 813 22.42 -38.24 33.56
C ASN A 813 22.41 -39.59 34.29
N ASN A 814 21.21 -40.06 34.69
CA ASN A 814 21.00 -41.42 35.21
C ASN A 814 20.90 -42.49 34.11
N ALA A 815 20.73 -42.10 32.85
CA ALA A 815 20.78 -43.01 31.71
C ALA A 815 22.22 -43.28 31.27
N ASP A 816 22.43 -44.29 30.43
CA ASP A 816 23.77 -44.62 29.93
C ASP A 816 24.16 -43.77 28.72
N ALA A 817 23.16 -43.39 27.91
CA ALA A 817 23.30 -42.44 26.82
C ALA A 817 21.99 -41.72 26.52
N VAL A 818 22.09 -40.60 25.80
CA VAL A 818 20.96 -39.74 25.45
C VAL A 818 20.84 -39.60 23.95
N VAL A 819 19.64 -39.65 23.40
CA VAL A 819 19.36 -39.32 22.00
C VAL A 819 18.62 -37.99 21.94
N LEU A 820 19.13 -37.03 21.19
CA LEU A 820 18.54 -35.70 21.03
C LEU A 820 18.08 -35.49 19.59
N MET A 821 16.79 -35.23 19.37
CA MET A 821 16.34 -34.74 18.07
C MET A 821 16.86 -33.32 17.78
N PRO A 822 17.16 -32.96 16.53
CA PRO A 822 17.52 -31.59 16.16
C PRO A 822 16.37 -30.60 16.34
N TYR A 823 15.12 -31.10 16.40
CA TYR A 823 13.92 -30.26 16.57
C TYR A 823 13.69 -29.81 18.02
N ILE A 824 14.63 -30.07 18.93
CA ILE A 824 14.61 -29.49 20.26
C ILE A 824 14.94 -27.98 20.14
N ARG A 825 14.10 -27.11 20.73
CA ARG A 825 14.33 -25.65 20.79
C ARG A 825 15.78 -25.32 21.12
N THR A 826 16.37 -24.33 20.47
CA THR A 826 17.78 -24.00 20.63
C THR A 826 18.20 -23.71 22.07
N HIS A 827 17.50 -22.89 22.87
CA HIS A 827 17.85 -22.73 24.30
C HIS A 827 17.73 -24.02 25.10
N PHE A 828 16.60 -24.71 25.00
CA PHE A 828 16.39 -25.92 25.78
C PHE A 828 17.35 -27.05 25.36
N GLY A 829 17.54 -27.29 24.06
CA GLY A 829 18.50 -28.26 23.54
C GLY A 829 19.96 -27.87 23.82
N ARG A 830 20.31 -26.58 23.82
CA ARG A 830 21.63 -26.11 24.28
C ARG A 830 21.81 -26.37 25.77
N ALA A 831 20.81 -26.03 26.59
CA ALA A 831 20.86 -26.24 28.04
C ALA A 831 20.93 -27.72 28.40
N VAL A 832 20.18 -28.58 27.69
CA VAL A 832 20.31 -30.04 27.78
C VAL A 832 21.74 -30.44 27.43
N ARG A 833 22.23 -30.15 26.21
CA ARG A 833 23.59 -30.53 25.78
C ARG A 833 24.70 -30.03 26.72
N ALA A 834 24.55 -28.84 27.30
CA ALA A 834 25.53 -28.29 28.24
C ALA A 834 25.48 -28.94 29.63
N GLY A 835 24.32 -29.48 30.04
CA GLY A 835 24.13 -30.14 31.33
C GLY A 835 24.25 -31.67 31.30
N LEU A 836 24.47 -32.27 30.13
CA LEU A 836 24.64 -33.72 30.00
C LEU A 836 26.07 -34.14 30.35
N GLU A 837 26.19 -35.05 31.31
CA GLU A 837 27.45 -35.74 31.65
C GLU A 837 27.62 -37.03 30.84
N ARG A 838 26.52 -37.53 30.29
CA ARG A 838 26.42 -38.74 29.48
C ARG A 838 26.62 -38.44 28.00
N PRO A 839 27.09 -39.42 27.20
CA PRO A 839 27.23 -39.20 25.77
C PRO A 839 25.85 -38.99 25.17
N TRP A 840 25.75 -38.06 24.23
CA TRP A 840 24.52 -37.83 23.50
C TRP A 840 24.71 -38.00 22.00
N ILE A 841 23.68 -38.54 21.35
CA ILE A 841 23.63 -38.85 19.92
C ILE A 841 22.53 -37.99 19.28
N ALA A 842 22.80 -37.42 18.11
CA ALA A 842 21.77 -36.70 17.36
C ALA A 842 20.82 -37.68 16.65
N CYS A 843 19.52 -37.40 16.64
CA CYS A 843 18.51 -38.13 15.84
C CYS A 843 17.92 -37.21 14.76
N PRO A 844 18.60 -36.99 13.62
CA PRO A 844 18.19 -35.99 12.64
C PRO A 844 16.96 -36.36 11.80
N GLY A 845 16.64 -37.64 11.65
CA GLY A 845 15.39 -38.06 11.06
C GLY A 845 14.19 -37.86 12.00
N THR A 846 12.98 -37.82 11.41
CA THR A 846 11.72 -37.71 12.18
C THR A 846 10.92 -39.01 12.24
N GLY A 847 11.27 -40.01 11.41
CA GLY A 847 10.59 -41.30 11.30
C GLY A 847 10.99 -42.28 12.40
N THR A 848 10.17 -43.31 12.60
CA THR A 848 10.43 -44.41 13.54
C THR A 848 11.79 -45.07 13.28
N ASP A 849 12.13 -45.30 12.01
CA ASP A 849 13.41 -45.89 11.62
C ASP A 849 14.61 -45.07 12.09
N ALA A 850 14.56 -43.75 11.92
CA ALA A 850 15.62 -42.86 12.38
C ALA A 850 15.73 -42.88 13.91
N MET A 851 14.60 -42.86 14.62
CA MET A 851 14.57 -42.96 16.08
C MET A 851 15.23 -44.26 16.56
N VAL A 852 14.84 -45.40 15.98
CA VAL A 852 15.38 -46.72 16.33
C VAL A 852 16.87 -46.81 16.01
N ARG A 853 17.31 -46.35 14.83
CA ARG A 853 18.74 -46.33 14.48
C ARG A 853 19.57 -45.49 15.45
N SER A 854 19.11 -44.29 15.81
CA SER A 854 19.80 -43.43 16.76
C SER A 854 19.85 -44.02 18.18
N ILE A 855 18.76 -44.67 18.62
CA ILE A 855 18.71 -45.35 19.93
C ILE A 855 19.67 -46.55 19.96
N ARG A 856 19.67 -47.38 18.91
CA ARG A 856 20.61 -48.51 18.81
C ARG A 856 22.07 -48.05 18.78
N HIS A 857 22.36 -46.96 18.06
CA HIS A 857 23.70 -46.38 18.05
C HIS A 857 24.11 -45.86 19.44
N ALA A 858 23.21 -45.17 20.14
CA ALA A 858 23.46 -44.74 21.52
C ALA A 858 23.69 -45.92 22.46
N GLY A 859 22.93 -47.02 22.30
CA GLY A 859 23.14 -48.28 23.01
C GLY A 859 24.54 -48.87 22.82
N ARG A 860 25.05 -48.90 21.57
CA ARG A 860 26.42 -49.37 21.30
C ARG A 860 27.49 -48.50 21.96
N VAL A 861 27.33 -47.18 21.87
CA VAL A 861 28.26 -46.22 22.53
C VAL A 861 28.27 -46.41 24.04
N ALA A 862 27.10 -46.61 24.66
CA ALA A 862 26.98 -46.91 26.08
C ALA A 862 27.66 -48.24 26.48
N ARG A 863 27.37 -49.35 25.76
CA ARG A 863 27.98 -50.67 26.06
C ARG A 863 29.51 -50.64 26.00
N ARG A 864 30.10 -49.94 25.01
CA ARG A 864 31.56 -49.78 24.91
C ARG A 864 32.16 -49.08 26.12
N ARG A 865 31.48 -48.05 26.64
CA ARG A 865 31.93 -47.36 27.85
C ARG A 865 31.87 -48.24 29.09
N HIS A 866 30.85 -49.08 29.21
CA HIS A 866 30.77 -50.05 30.32
C HIS A 866 31.87 -51.11 30.23
N GLY A 867 32.17 -51.62 29.03
CA GLY A 867 33.24 -52.61 28.83
C GLY A 867 34.65 -52.08 29.10
N ASN A 868 34.88 -50.76 28.99
CA ASN A 868 36.17 -50.14 29.29
C ASN A 868 36.32 -49.70 30.76
N ALA A 869 35.25 -49.77 31.56
CA ALA A 869 35.24 -49.30 32.95
C ALA A 869 35.41 -50.43 33.99
N GLY A 870 35.35 -51.69 33.56
CA GLY A 870 35.70 -52.87 34.34
C GLY A 870 37.06 -53.40 33.90
#